data_AF-A0A968J2Y0-F1
#
_entry.id   AF-A0A968J2Y0-F1
#
_cell.length_a   1.000
_cell.length_b   1.000
_cell.length_c   1.000
_cell.angle_alpha   90.00
_cell.angle_beta   90.00
_cell.angle_gamma   90.00
#
_symmetry.space_group_name_H-M   'P 1'
#
loop_
_entity.id
_entity.type
_entity.pdbx_description
1 polymer ?
#
loop_
_entity_poly.entity_id
_entity_poly.type
_entity_poly.pdbx_seq_one_letter_code
_entity_poly.pdbx_strand_id
1 'polypeptide(L)'
;MAHRLAVVAQSIPDLVQQLEQALADNPTRRVYRGQLRSRGPQIAMVFPGHGSPWVGLNQLYQMQPTFRNAWDRCAEILPIDPDPETASTQAGLFALEYSLAQMWISWGIRPHAVVSEGVVGNHVAACIAGLFSLEEGLQLITSRTGNIHYAVPQIPFCSAVTGQDISAEITTPEYWNQTSPPLANWETLEDTLRDQGYEILFICGSNPGDLEIGLPSPGAGENGWHSVLLSLAQMYGCGVQIDWAAFAKDLPPQQKVTLPTYPFQRQRYWIDPPLPTAVELPEHRTQGRHNPVADLLYQLAWQPQSAPTKASLQQSGHWLLLADQQGIAAALAQHLRAQGHTCKLIPMASLAARNGSSTGWIVQQEALQTQIEVFFQEISGSASPIRVVHLWGLDTPTHEQLQQHPQVLFASLQLATQSLLLLVQTLIQASLAAPTKLWLVTQQAQAVDGQDLNLAQASLIGLGRTIAQEHPDRWGGMIDLEAADPDPVHHLYHEILSPEGEAQLAYRQGQRYVARLLRQNPPKLNSVSISTAATYLITGGLGSLGLQVAQLLAEMGARYLVLLGRQGITRADQHQVISQLQAAGVVVKVIRADVSEWAELQRAFGEIQASLPPLRGILHTAGLLDDALLISQTWAQFARVMPPKILGSWYLHQLSQSLDLDFFICFSSSASLLGNAGQGNYAAANAFMDALCQWRCHHGLPGLSFNWGPWAETGMTAQLSSGLRSRLSRLGIQPIAPGEGLQILQQQLGSQGQVGVIRFDWEGLSPRLSAGDRAFLAAVLPAEFSEILTPRTSSSREQQEIATQRQDHVQALLQDQVTRLLGLQLTEPLDPQVDFFALGMDSLMALDLRNLLHKQLGVDLPISTFMAGVNIETLVQLIHQRWQAGEQSHGAGSLQVQPGERSKAEDANPLALSLNQASLWFVWNLSPESHAYNISFAGRLLNAANLQAWQGAFQQLISRHALLRCCFPSREGQPYLQIQDASVLDFQIIEASTWSEAVLNQEVIRAERQPFNLAQGPVMRVRCFQRPRDEILLLVCMHHIVCDGWSLKILLDELPILYHLQQTQQTIALAPPGIAMPITSAGNRISSAVNREKTCGITGNGN
;
A
#
# COMPACT_ATOMS: atom_id res chain seq x y z
N MET A 1 -39.17 -30.11 4.89
CA MET A 1 -38.70 -29.69 6.23
C MET A 1 -37.99 -28.37 6.05
N ALA A 2 -38.20 -27.37 6.90
CA ALA A 2 -37.56 -26.07 6.73
C ALA A 2 -36.10 -26.16 7.22
N HIS A 3 -35.14 -25.88 6.35
CA HIS A 3 -33.73 -25.86 6.70
C HIS A 3 -33.32 -24.42 7.03
N ARG A 4 -32.49 -24.25 8.05
CA ARG A 4 -31.89 -22.97 8.42
C ARG A 4 -30.41 -23.01 8.10
N LEU A 5 -29.93 -21.91 7.52
CA LEU A 5 -28.52 -21.61 7.32
C LEU A 5 -28.26 -20.23 7.93
N ALA A 6 -27.25 -20.13 8.78
CA ALA A 6 -26.70 -18.86 9.23
C ALA A 6 -25.21 -18.81 8.89
N VAL A 7 -24.76 -17.67 8.40
CA VAL A 7 -23.36 -17.43 8.05
C VAL A 7 -22.98 -16.07 8.64
N VAL A 8 -21.89 -16.04 9.40
CA VAL A 8 -21.33 -14.80 9.96
C VAL A 8 -20.06 -14.46 9.20
N ALA A 9 -20.00 -13.25 8.65
CA ALA A 9 -18.87 -12.76 7.88
C ALA A 9 -18.57 -11.30 8.19
N GLN A 10 -17.30 -10.91 8.02
CA GLN A 10 -16.80 -9.57 8.34
C GLN A 10 -16.64 -8.67 7.10
N SER A 11 -16.76 -9.24 5.89
CA SER A 11 -16.69 -8.53 4.61
C SER A 11 -17.42 -9.32 3.51
N ILE A 12 -17.66 -8.70 2.34
CA ILE A 12 -18.25 -9.40 1.18
C ILE A 12 -17.37 -10.58 0.71
N PRO A 13 -16.03 -10.45 0.57
CA PRO A 13 -15.16 -11.59 0.24
C PRO A 13 -15.19 -12.71 1.30
N ASP A 14 -15.21 -12.36 2.59
CA ASP A 14 -15.34 -13.34 3.67
C ASP A 14 -16.71 -14.06 3.61
N LEU A 15 -17.78 -13.33 3.30
CA LEU A 15 -19.12 -13.92 3.10
C LEU A 15 -19.13 -14.92 1.93
N VAL A 16 -18.48 -14.56 0.82
CA VAL A 16 -18.33 -15.48 -0.33
C VAL A 16 -17.56 -16.73 0.09
N GLN A 17 -16.43 -16.57 0.79
CA GLN A 17 -15.63 -17.70 1.27
C GLN A 17 -16.43 -18.62 2.23
N GLN A 18 -17.18 -18.05 3.17
CA GLN A 18 -17.99 -18.84 4.11
C GLN A 18 -19.17 -19.53 3.40
N LEU A 19 -19.79 -18.89 2.40
CA LEU A 19 -20.85 -19.51 1.59
C LEU A 19 -20.31 -20.62 0.70
N GLU A 20 -19.11 -20.48 0.14
CA GLU A 20 -18.41 -21.54 -0.62
C GLU A 20 -18.06 -22.72 0.29
N GLN A 21 -17.56 -22.45 1.50
CA GLN A 21 -17.29 -23.48 2.52
C GLN A 21 -18.58 -24.19 2.95
N ALA A 22 -19.68 -23.44 3.12
CA ALA A 22 -20.99 -24.03 3.37
C ALA A 22 -21.39 -24.96 2.21
N LEU A 23 -21.35 -24.49 0.96
CA LEU A 23 -21.72 -25.30 -0.22
C LEU A 23 -20.86 -26.56 -0.38
N ALA A 24 -19.62 -26.54 0.10
CA ALA A 24 -18.71 -27.69 0.10
C ALA A 24 -18.91 -28.66 1.28
N ASP A 25 -19.91 -28.44 2.15
CA ASP A 25 -20.17 -29.20 3.38
C ASP A 25 -18.96 -29.26 4.34
N ASN A 26 -18.07 -28.27 4.28
CA ASN A 26 -16.92 -28.17 5.19
C ASN A 26 -17.34 -27.51 6.50
N PRO A 27 -17.18 -28.17 7.67
CA PRO A 27 -17.56 -27.59 8.95
C PRO A 27 -16.62 -26.43 9.29
N THR A 28 -17.18 -25.22 9.46
CA THR A 28 -16.45 -24.05 9.96
C THR A 28 -17.17 -23.47 11.18
N ARG A 29 -16.42 -22.75 12.02
CA ARG A 29 -16.98 -22.09 13.23
C ARG A 29 -17.90 -20.90 12.91
N ARG A 30 -18.17 -20.60 11.62
CA ARG A 30 -18.94 -19.43 11.18
C ARG A 30 -20.14 -19.78 10.29
N VAL A 31 -20.36 -21.07 10.03
CA VAL A 31 -21.46 -21.59 9.21
C VAL A 31 -22.28 -22.56 10.05
N TYR A 32 -23.55 -22.22 10.28
CA TYR A 32 -24.46 -23.02 11.10
C TYR A 32 -25.65 -23.50 10.28
N ARG A 33 -25.96 -24.80 10.42
CA ARG A 33 -27.04 -25.46 9.69
C ARG A 33 -27.92 -26.22 10.65
N GLY A 34 -29.22 -26.17 10.43
CA GLY A 34 -30.14 -27.03 11.17
C GLY A 34 -31.48 -27.20 10.49
N GLN A 35 -32.25 -28.13 11.03
CA GLN A 35 -33.59 -28.45 10.55
C GLN A 35 -34.61 -27.97 11.57
N LEU A 36 -35.61 -27.21 11.12
CA LEU A 36 -36.70 -26.76 11.97
C LEU A 36 -37.51 -27.97 12.46
N ARG A 37 -37.49 -28.17 13.78
CA ARG A 37 -38.34 -29.11 14.50
C ARG A 37 -39.72 -28.48 14.73
N SER A 38 -40.73 -29.31 14.98
CA SER A 38 -42.12 -28.85 15.23
C SER A 38 -42.29 -28.07 16.53
N ARG A 39 -41.43 -28.32 17.52
CA ARG A 39 -41.27 -27.53 18.75
C ARG A 39 -39.88 -26.89 18.73
N GLY A 40 -39.79 -25.62 19.17
CA GLY A 40 -38.50 -24.94 19.34
C GLY A 40 -37.69 -25.54 20.50
N PRO A 41 -36.36 -25.49 20.44
CA PRO A 41 -35.51 -26.03 21.49
C PRO A 41 -35.78 -25.35 22.83
N GLN A 42 -35.83 -26.13 23.91
CA GLN A 42 -35.91 -25.59 25.27
C GLN A 42 -34.53 -25.08 25.69
N ILE A 43 -34.46 -23.85 26.19
CA ILE A 43 -33.21 -23.15 26.53
C ILE A 43 -33.06 -23.07 28.04
N ALA A 44 -31.98 -23.62 28.58
CA ALA A 44 -31.54 -23.37 29.95
C ALA A 44 -30.47 -22.27 29.91
N MET A 45 -30.73 -21.12 30.55
CA MET A 45 -29.79 -20.00 30.59
C MET A 45 -28.95 -20.09 31.85
N VAL A 46 -27.63 -20.12 31.69
CA VAL A 46 -26.65 -20.39 32.74
C VAL A 46 -25.95 -19.09 33.14
N PHE A 47 -25.93 -18.79 34.43
CA PHE A 47 -25.32 -17.61 35.03
C PHE A 47 -24.12 -18.02 35.88
N PRO A 48 -22.88 -17.90 35.36
CA PRO A 48 -21.70 -18.43 36.03
C PRO A 48 -21.31 -17.64 37.30
N GLY A 49 -21.58 -16.34 37.36
CA GLY A 49 -21.27 -15.50 38.52
C GLY A 49 -19.78 -15.26 38.77
N HIS A 50 -18.91 -15.65 37.83
CA HIS A 50 -17.46 -15.51 37.89
C HIS A 50 -16.87 -15.36 36.48
N GLY A 51 -15.61 -14.92 36.40
CA GLY A 51 -14.87 -14.79 35.14
C GLY A 51 -14.14 -13.45 34.99
N SER A 52 -13.21 -13.40 34.04
CA SER A 52 -12.43 -12.19 33.75
C SER A 52 -13.26 -11.12 33.01
N PRO A 53 -12.98 -9.83 33.22
CA PRO A 53 -13.66 -8.75 32.53
C PRO A 53 -13.35 -8.77 31.03
N TRP A 54 -14.31 -8.29 30.25
CA TRP A 54 -14.35 -8.50 28.81
C TRP A 54 -13.93 -7.26 28.02
N VAL A 55 -12.99 -7.43 27.06
CA VAL A 55 -12.43 -6.37 26.20
C VAL A 55 -13.48 -5.67 25.31
N GLY A 56 -14.62 -6.32 25.05
CA GLY A 56 -15.70 -5.75 24.22
C GLY A 56 -16.78 -4.97 24.99
N LEU A 57 -16.68 -4.82 26.32
CA LEU A 57 -17.74 -4.26 27.17
C LEU A 57 -18.14 -2.85 26.75
N ASN A 58 -17.15 -2.00 26.52
CA ASN A 58 -17.35 -0.64 26.05
C ASN A 58 -18.04 -0.59 24.68
N GLN A 59 -17.69 -1.51 23.78
CA GLN A 59 -18.31 -1.58 22.46
C GLN A 59 -19.79 -1.98 22.56
N LEU A 60 -20.13 -2.96 23.40
CA LEU A 60 -21.52 -3.39 23.59
C LEU A 60 -22.36 -2.31 24.28
N TYR A 61 -21.80 -1.69 25.31
CA TYR A 61 -22.40 -0.56 26.00
C TYR A 61 -22.69 0.59 25.02
N GLN A 62 -21.77 0.88 24.09
CA GLN A 62 -21.96 1.92 23.08
C GLN A 62 -22.93 1.54 21.94
N MET A 63 -23.01 0.27 21.56
CA MET A 63 -23.76 -0.16 20.38
C MET A 63 -25.18 -0.66 20.70
N GLN A 64 -25.46 -1.09 21.93
CA GLN A 64 -26.72 -1.71 22.31
C GLN A 64 -27.44 -0.93 23.42
N PRO A 65 -28.44 -0.09 23.07
CA PRO A 65 -29.23 0.65 24.04
C PRO A 65 -29.90 -0.22 25.10
N THR A 66 -30.42 -1.40 24.75
CA THR A 66 -31.05 -2.30 25.72
C THR A 66 -30.06 -2.80 26.78
N PHE A 67 -28.83 -3.15 26.37
CA PHE A 67 -27.75 -3.50 27.29
C PHE A 67 -27.34 -2.30 28.15
N ARG A 68 -27.14 -1.13 27.51
CA ARG A 68 -26.76 0.12 28.19
C ARG A 68 -27.77 0.53 29.27
N ASN A 69 -29.05 0.52 28.94
CA ASN A 69 -30.12 0.92 29.86
C ASN A 69 -30.20 -0.02 31.07
N ALA A 70 -29.98 -1.33 30.87
CA ALA A 70 -29.91 -2.30 31.96
C ALA A 70 -28.67 -2.07 32.84
N TRP A 71 -27.53 -1.76 32.23
CA TRP A 71 -26.30 -1.41 32.95
C TRP A 71 -26.44 -0.13 33.75
N ASP A 72 -26.95 0.94 33.12
CA ASP A 72 -27.17 2.25 33.74
C ASP A 72 -28.15 2.13 34.91
N ARG A 73 -29.17 1.28 34.80
CA ARG A 73 -30.08 0.99 35.91
C ARG A 73 -29.37 0.32 37.09
N CYS A 74 -28.43 -0.58 36.84
CA CYS A 74 -27.58 -1.13 37.90
C CYS A 74 -26.68 -0.05 38.51
N ALA A 75 -26.08 0.81 37.68
CA ALA A 75 -25.20 1.90 38.09
C ALA A 75 -25.90 2.98 38.94
N GLU A 76 -27.20 3.21 38.71
CA GLU A 76 -28.06 4.08 39.53
C GLU A 76 -28.23 3.55 40.97
N ILE A 77 -28.23 2.24 41.15
CA ILE A 77 -28.46 1.57 42.44
C ILE A 77 -27.15 1.41 43.20
N LEU A 78 -26.08 1.05 42.49
CA LEU A 78 -24.73 0.96 43.02
C LEU A 78 -23.75 1.52 41.99
N PRO A 79 -22.88 2.48 42.33
CA PRO A 79 -21.98 3.10 41.38
C PRO A 79 -21.00 2.07 40.79
N ILE A 80 -21.24 1.69 39.54
CA ILE A 80 -20.48 0.68 38.79
C ILE A 80 -20.21 1.28 37.41
N ASP A 81 -18.94 1.53 37.10
CA ASP A 81 -18.50 2.00 35.79
C ASP A 81 -18.34 0.83 34.80
N PRO A 82 -18.65 1.01 33.50
CA PRO A 82 -18.51 -0.02 32.47
C PRO A 82 -17.05 -0.22 32.01
N ASP A 83 -16.11 -0.21 32.96
CA ASP A 83 -14.69 -0.49 32.72
C ASP A 83 -14.31 -1.91 33.19
N PRO A 84 -13.19 -2.49 32.69
CA PRO A 84 -12.78 -3.84 33.07
C PRO A 84 -12.48 -4.04 34.57
N GLU A 85 -11.96 -3.04 35.27
CA GLU A 85 -11.62 -3.14 36.69
C GLU A 85 -12.89 -3.21 37.54
N THR A 86 -13.86 -2.37 37.25
CA THR A 86 -15.15 -2.32 37.92
C THR A 86 -16.04 -3.52 37.54
N ALA A 87 -15.99 -3.97 36.28
CA ALA A 87 -16.66 -5.18 35.80
C ALA A 87 -16.13 -6.48 36.41
N SER A 88 -14.93 -6.46 36.99
CA SER A 88 -14.34 -7.61 37.72
C SER A 88 -14.84 -7.74 39.15
N THR A 89 -15.57 -6.75 39.67
CA THR A 89 -16.15 -6.80 41.01
C THR A 89 -17.41 -7.67 41.01
N GLN A 90 -17.84 -8.16 42.19
CA GLN A 90 -19.09 -8.93 42.30
C GLN A 90 -20.30 -8.16 41.78
N ALA A 91 -20.32 -6.83 41.96
CA ALA A 91 -21.39 -5.98 41.46
C ALA A 91 -21.27 -5.71 39.95
N GLY A 92 -20.05 -5.56 39.44
CA GLY A 92 -19.79 -5.46 38.00
C GLY A 92 -20.17 -6.72 37.23
N LEU A 93 -19.86 -7.90 37.77
CA LEU A 93 -20.28 -9.19 37.21
C LEU A 93 -21.81 -9.34 37.22
N PHE A 94 -22.46 -8.94 38.32
CA PHE A 94 -23.92 -8.91 38.39
C PHE A 94 -24.51 -8.02 37.28
N ALA A 95 -24.01 -6.79 37.16
CA ALA A 95 -24.48 -5.83 36.16
C ALA A 95 -24.26 -6.34 34.73
N LEU A 96 -23.14 -7.01 34.47
CA LEU A 96 -22.82 -7.62 33.19
C LEU A 96 -23.79 -8.74 32.80
N GLU A 97 -23.92 -9.75 33.65
CA GLU A 97 -24.76 -10.93 33.37
C GLU A 97 -26.24 -10.55 33.26
N TYR A 98 -26.71 -9.65 34.14
CA TYR A 98 -28.08 -9.14 34.09
C TYR A 98 -28.34 -8.36 32.80
N SER A 99 -27.42 -7.46 32.40
CA SER A 99 -27.59 -6.64 31.19
C SER A 99 -27.52 -7.47 29.92
N LEU A 100 -26.68 -8.51 29.89
CA LEU A 100 -26.66 -9.49 28.80
C LEU A 100 -28.00 -10.24 28.72
N ALA A 101 -28.53 -10.72 29.85
CA ALA A 101 -29.80 -11.45 29.87
C ALA A 101 -30.96 -10.60 29.36
N GLN A 102 -31.04 -9.34 29.80
CA GLN A 102 -32.08 -8.41 29.30
C GLN A 102 -31.98 -8.20 27.79
N MET A 103 -30.77 -8.05 27.25
CA MET A 103 -30.54 -7.93 25.81
C MET A 103 -31.02 -9.18 25.06
N TRP A 104 -30.60 -10.38 25.47
CA TRP A 104 -30.99 -11.63 24.81
C TRP A 104 -32.50 -11.91 24.89
N ILE A 105 -33.12 -11.65 26.04
CA ILE A 105 -34.57 -11.77 26.24
C ILE A 105 -35.33 -10.81 25.32
N SER A 106 -34.81 -9.59 25.12
CA SER A 106 -35.40 -8.62 24.21
C SER A 106 -35.43 -9.11 22.75
N TRP A 107 -34.47 -9.95 22.35
CA TRP A 107 -34.41 -10.57 21.02
C TRP A 107 -35.23 -11.86 20.92
N GLY A 108 -36.04 -12.18 21.93
CA GLY A 108 -36.90 -13.35 21.97
C GLY A 108 -36.23 -14.62 22.46
N ILE A 109 -34.95 -14.57 22.83
CA ILE A 109 -34.20 -15.69 23.40
C ILE A 109 -34.51 -15.75 24.90
N ARG A 110 -35.63 -16.42 25.22
CA ARG A 110 -36.14 -16.52 26.59
C ARG A 110 -35.72 -17.83 27.25
N PRO A 111 -35.26 -17.78 28.51
CA PRO A 111 -35.00 -18.99 29.29
C PRO A 111 -36.30 -19.77 29.54
N HIS A 112 -36.23 -21.09 29.38
CA HIS A 112 -37.22 -22.04 29.86
C HIS A 112 -36.84 -22.57 31.24
N ALA A 113 -35.55 -22.50 31.58
CA ALA A 113 -35.01 -22.61 32.93
C ALA A 113 -33.84 -21.65 33.08
N VAL A 114 -33.56 -21.26 34.32
CA VAL A 114 -32.33 -20.58 34.71
C VAL A 114 -31.49 -21.51 35.58
N VAL A 115 -30.18 -21.48 35.37
CA VAL A 115 -29.19 -22.26 36.08
C VAL A 115 -28.13 -21.31 36.56
N SER A 116 -27.62 -21.49 37.76
CA SER A 116 -26.68 -20.53 38.33
C SER A 116 -25.56 -21.19 39.11
N GLU A 117 -24.37 -20.61 38.99
CA GLU A 117 -23.18 -20.97 39.75
C GLU A 117 -22.72 -19.77 40.59
N GLY A 118 -22.10 -20.09 41.73
CA GLY A 118 -21.53 -19.08 42.61
C GLY A 118 -22.57 -18.15 43.23
N VAL A 119 -22.08 -17.19 44.00
CA VAL A 119 -22.95 -16.25 44.71
C VAL A 119 -23.57 -15.26 43.73
N VAL A 120 -22.78 -14.65 42.84
CA VAL A 120 -23.27 -13.59 41.93
C VAL A 120 -24.29 -14.16 40.93
N GLY A 121 -23.98 -15.29 40.30
CA GLY A 121 -24.83 -15.92 39.29
C GLY A 121 -26.19 -16.34 39.87
N ASN A 122 -26.21 -16.83 41.12
CA ASN A 122 -27.46 -17.16 41.81
C ASN A 122 -28.38 -15.93 41.96
N HIS A 123 -27.83 -14.76 42.31
CA HIS A 123 -28.63 -13.56 42.47
C HIS A 123 -29.15 -13.04 41.12
N VAL A 124 -28.32 -13.10 40.07
CA VAL A 124 -28.75 -12.72 38.72
C VAL A 124 -29.87 -13.64 38.22
N ALA A 125 -29.69 -14.95 38.33
CA ALA A 125 -30.71 -15.93 37.94
C ALA A 125 -32.02 -15.74 38.70
N ALA A 126 -31.96 -15.38 39.99
CA ALA A 126 -33.15 -15.14 40.81
C ALA A 126 -33.89 -13.86 40.41
N CYS A 127 -33.15 -12.79 40.07
CA CYS A 127 -33.75 -11.60 39.46
C CYS A 127 -34.43 -11.93 38.13
N ILE A 128 -33.79 -12.72 37.25
CA ILE A 128 -34.35 -13.11 35.96
C ILE A 128 -35.59 -14.01 36.13
N ALA A 129 -35.57 -14.93 37.10
CA ALA A 129 -36.73 -15.76 37.44
C ALA A 129 -37.86 -15.00 38.15
N GLY A 130 -37.66 -13.72 38.49
CA GLY A 130 -38.66 -12.89 39.17
C GLY A 130 -38.84 -13.22 40.65
N LEU A 131 -37.82 -13.81 41.28
CA LEU A 131 -37.83 -14.16 42.70
C LEU A 131 -37.72 -12.92 43.59
N PHE A 132 -36.91 -11.94 43.19
CA PHE A 132 -36.82 -10.62 43.82
C PHE A 132 -36.45 -9.57 42.76
N SER A 133 -36.65 -8.30 43.09
CA SER A 133 -36.36 -7.17 42.18
C SER A 133 -34.86 -6.99 41.91
N LEU A 134 -34.53 -6.21 40.89
CA LEU A 134 -33.14 -5.83 40.57
C LEU A 134 -32.48 -5.10 41.75
N GLU A 135 -33.22 -4.18 42.35
CA GLU A 135 -32.80 -3.38 43.51
C GLU A 135 -32.45 -4.27 44.71
N GLU A 136 -33.31 -5.24 45.01
CA GLU A 136 -33.11 -6.22 46.08
C GLU A 136 -31.91 -7.14 45.79
N GLY A 137 -31.74 -7.58 44.55
CA GLY A 137 -30.61 -8.40 44.12
C GLY A 137 -29.25 -7.70 44.28
N LEU A 138 -29.15 -6.44 43.86
CA LEU A 138 -27.92 -5.64 44.02
C LEU A 138 -27.62 -5.30 45.49
N GLN A 139 -28.65 -5.11 46.32
CA GLN A 139 -28.48 -4.92 47.77
C GLN A 139 -27.92 -6.17 48.46
N LEU A 140 -28.32 -7.37 48.00
CA LEU A 140 -27.81 -8.63 48.52
C LEU A 140 -26.32 -8.85 48.21
N ILE A 141 -25.84 -8.38 47.05
CA ILE A 141 -24.41 -8.44 46.68
C ILE A 141 -23.55 -7.61 47.64
N THR A 142 -24.04 -6.46 48.10
CA THR A 142 -23.25 -5.48 48.85
C THR A 142 -23.35 -5.59 50.37
N SER A 143 -24.54 -5.90 50.90
CA SER A 143 -24.81 -5.86 52.34
C SER A 143 -25.09 -7.22 52.98
N ARG A 144 -25.42 -8.24 52.16
CA ARG A 144 -25.91 -9.57 52.57
C ARG A 144 -27.00 -9.56 53.66
N THR A 145 -27.59 -8.41 53.94
CA THR A 145 -28.56 -8.20 55.01
C THR A 145 -29.56 -7.17 54.51
N GLY A 146 -30.75 -7.64 54.18
CA GLY A 146 -31.84 -6.81 53.67
C GLY A 146 -33.18 -7.50 53.92
N ASN A 147 -34.23 -6.70 54.04
CA ASN A 147 -35.60 -7.21 54.11
C ASN A 147 -36.05 -7.52 52.68
N ILE A 148 -35.67 -8.70 52.17
CA ILE A 148 -35.93 -9.11 50.78
C ILE A 148 -37.29 -9.77 50.67
N HIS A 149 -38.08 -9.35 49.68
CA HIS A 149 -39.32 -10.01 49.33
C HIS A 149 -39.05 -11.15 48.34
N TYR A 150 -39.17 -12.40 48.81
CA TYR A 150 -39.06 -13.57 47.95
C TYR A 150 -40.43 -13.95 47.36
N ALA A 151 -40.56 -13.81 46.05
CA ALA A 151 -41.70 -14.29 45.28
C ALA A 151 -41.49 -15.75 44.83
N VAL A 152 -42.52 -16.38 44.28
CA VAL A 152 -42.37 -17.70 43.61
C VAL A 152 -41.73 -17.48 42.23
N PRO A 153 -40.69 -18.24 41.86
CA PRO A 153 -40.03 -18.07 40.57
C PRO A 153 -41.01 -18.33 39.42
N GLN A 154 -41.01 -17.44 38.43
CA GLN A 154 -41.85 -17.51 37.23
C GLN A 154 -41.21 -18.38 36.13
N ILE A 155 -39.90 -18.61 36.23
CA ILE A 155 -39.11 -19.49 35.37
C ILE A 155 -38.51 -20.57 36.27
N PRO A 156 -38.57 -21.86 35.90
CA PRO A 156 -37.89 -22.95 36.61
C PRO A 156 -36.44 -22.59 36.94
N PHE A 157 -36.09 -22.72 38.22
CA PHE A 157 -34.77 -22.41 38.74
C PHE A 157 -34.07 -23.73 39.07
N CYS A 158 -33.08 -24.13 38.28
CA CYS A 158 -32.41 -25.42 38.46
C CYS A 158 -31.07 -25.25 39.18
N SER A 159 -30.75 -26.21 40.04
CA SER A 159 -29.44 -26.25 40.71
C SER A 159 -28.33 -26.61 39.72
N ALA A 160 -27.26 -25.82 39.67
CA ALA A 160 -26.09 -26.17 38.85
C ALA A 160 -25.33 -27.41 39.36
N VAL A 161 -25.62 -27.89 40.58
CA VAL A 161 -24.98 -29.06 41.18
C VAL A 161 -25.73 -30.34 40.86
N THR A 162 -27.07 -30.29 40.88
CA THR A 162 -27.92 -31.49 40.72
C THR A 162 -28.71 -31.51 39.42
N GLY A 163 -28.79 -30.37 38.70
CA GLY A 163 -29.64 -30.18 37.52
C GLY A 163 -31.14 -30.24 37.80
N GLN A 164 -31.57 -30.41 39.06
CA GLN A 164 -32.97 -30.53 39.45
C GLN A 164 -33.59 -29.15 39.77
N ASP A 165 -34.89 -29.03 39.56
CA ASP A 165 -35.67 -27.84 39.91
C ASP A 165 -35.65 -27.60 41.42
N ILE A 166 -35.28 -26.38 41.81
CA ILE A 166 -35.33 -25.89 43.17
C ILE A 166 -36.72 -25.28 43.38
N SER A 167 -37.51 -25.90 44.27
CA SER A 167 -38.90 -25.51 44.50
C SER A 167 -39.04 -24.56 45.72
N ALA A 168 -39.91 -24.84 46.69
CA ALA A 168 -40.35 -23.86 47.69
C ALA A 168 -39.25 -23.27 48.60
N GLU A 169 -38.14 -23.98 48.79
CA GLU A 169 -37.05 -23.59 49.69
C GLU A 169 -36.35 -22.29 49.26
N ILE A 170 -36.28 -21.99 47.95
CA ILE A 170 -35.67 -20.76 47.43
C ILE A 170 -36.43 -19.49 47.83
N THR A 171 -37.67 -19.62 48.29
CA THR A 171 -38.52 -18.50 48.71
C THR A 171 -38.34 -18.11 50.18
N THR A 172 -37.38 -18.69 50.89
CA THR A 172 -37.09 -18.36 52.29
C THR A 172 -35.68 -17.78 52.47
N PRO A 173 -35.48 -16.83 53.40
CA PRO A 173 -34.17 -16.26 53.69
C PRO A 173 -33.11 -17.32 54.08
N GLU A 174 -33.53 -18.43 54.69
CA GLU A 174 -32.65 -19.50 55.15
C GLU A 174 -31.91 -20.19 53.99
N TYR A 175 -32.50 -20.25 52.79
CA TYR A 175 -31.84 -20.80 51.61
C TYR A 175 -30.68 -19.89 51.16
N TRP A 176 -30.91 -18.57 51.14
CA TRP A 176 -29.94 -17.57 50.69
C TRP A 176 -28.81 -17.29 51.70
N ASN A 177 -29.02 -17.65 52.97
CA ASN A 177 -28.05 -17.48 54.05
C ASN A 177 -27.06 -18.65 54.22
N GLN A 178 -27.18 -19.72 53.43
CA GLN A 178 -26.27 -20.88 53.51
C GLN A 178 -24.90 -20.59 52.87
N THR A 179 -23.82 -21.06 53.51
CA THR A 179 -22.44 -20.88 53.04
C THR A 179 -22.21 -21.55 51.69
N SER A 180 -21.90 -20.72 50.68
CA SER A 180 -21.42 -20.99 49.32
C SER A 180 -21.97 -22.25 48.63
N PRO A 181 -22.78 -22.10 47.55
CA PRO A 181 -23.21 -23.26 46.76
C PRO A 181 -21.99 -24.01 46.19
N PRO A 182 -22.02 -25.36 46.11
CA PRO A 182 -20.95 -26.13 45.49
C PRO A 182 -20.76 -25.74 44.01
N LEU A 183 -19.53 -25.88 43.50
CA LEU A 183 -19.23 -25.69 42.08
C LEU A 183 -19.99 -26.71 41.23
N ALA A 184 -20.38 -26.30 40.02
CA ALA A 184 -21.17 -27.13 39.12
C ALA A 184 -20.36 -28.36 38.66
N ASN A 185 -21.01 -29.53 38.60
CA ASN A 185 -20.48 -30.67 37.84
C ASN A 185 -21.09 -30.62 36.43
N TRP A 186 -20.37 -29.99 35.52
CA TRP A 186 -20.87 -29.66 34.20
C TRP A 186 -21.28 -30.86 33.35
N GLU A 187 -20.51 -31.96 33.36
CA GLU A 187 -20.86 -33.18 32.63
C GLU A 187 -22.20 -33.77 33.13
N THR A 188 -22.37 -33.79 34.46
CA THR A 188 -23.61 -34.31 35.08
C THR A 188 -24.80 -33.36 34.88
N LEU A 189 -24.54 -32.05 34.89
CA LEU A 189 -25.55 -31.01 34.67
C LEU A 189 -26.07 -31.03 33.23
N GLU A 190 -25.18 -31.15 32.24
CA GLU A 190 -25.54 -31.26 30.82
C GLU A 190 -26.43 -32.48 30.57
N ASP A 191 -26.03 -33.65 31.08
CA ASP A 191 -26.82 -34.88 30.93
C ASP A 191 -28.19 -34.77 31.63
N THR A 192 -28.23 -34.21 32.84
CA THR A 192 -29.49 -34.07 33.60
C THR A 192 -30.47 -33.09 32.94
N LEU A 193 -29.98 -31.95 32.47
CA LEU A 193 -30.83 -30.97 31.78
C LEU A 193 -31.30 -31.52 30.42
N ARG A 194 -30.45 -32.28 29.73
CA ARG A 194 -30.83 -32.98 28.48
C ARG A 194 -31.93 -34.01 28.73
N ASP A 195 -31.84 -34.79 29.80
CA ASP A 195 -32.86 -35.77 30.21
C ASP A 195 -34.20 -35.10 30.60
N GLN A 196 -34.15 -33.88 31.13
CA GLN A 196 -35.33 -33.05 31.41
C GLN A 196 -35.90 -32.36 30.17
N GLY A 197 -35.24 -32.50 29.01
CA GLY A 197 -35.71 -31.98 27.73
C GLY A 197 -35.20 -30.58 27.38
N TYR A 198 -34.19 -30.05 28.09
CA TYR A 198 -33.46 -28.85 27.68
C TYR A 198 -32.45 -29.20 26.59
N GLU A 199 -32.55 -28.51 25.45
CA GLU A 199 -31.77 -28.82 24.24
C GLU A 199 -30.59 -27.86 24.04
N ILE A 200 -30.61 -26.69 24.70
CA ILE A 200 -29.58 -25.66 24.60
C ILE A 200 -29.22 -25.17 26.00
N LEU A 201 -27.94 -25.22 26.34
CA LEU A 201 -27.38 -24.54 27.50
C LEU A 201 -26.73 -23.23 27.02
N PHE A 202 -27.31 -22.10 27.41
CA PHE A 202 -26.84 -20.77 26.99
C PHE A 202 -26.16 -20.04 28.14
N ILE A 203 -24.85 -19.82 28.02
CA ILE A 203 -24.06 -19.21 29.10
C ILE A 203 -24.14 -17.70 28.97
N CYS A 204 -24.84 -17.06 29.89
CA CYS A 204 -25.08 -15.62 29.92
C CYS A 204 -24.05 -14.91 30.82
N GLY A 205 -22.78 -14.97 30.45
CA GLY A 205 -21.65 -14.40 31.20
C GLY A 205 -20.31 -14.82 30.60
N SER A 206 -19.22 -14.63 31.33
CA SER A 206 -17.88 -15.10 30.93
C SER A 206 -17.83 -16.63 30.95
N ASN A 207 -17.25 -17.24 29.90
CA ASN A 207 -17.23 -18.70 29.74
C ASN A 207 -16.38 -19.39 30.84
N PRO A 208 -16.92 -20.34 31.62
CA PRO A 208 -16.18 -21.06 32.66
C PRO A 208 -15.15 -22.10 32.15
N GLY A 209 -15.14 -22.42 30.85
CA GLY A 209 -14.25 -23.44 30.26
C GLY A 209 -15.00 -24.42 29.34
N ASP A 210 -14.27 -25.30 28.63
CA ASP A 210 -14.76 -26.19 27.56
C ASP A 210 -16.04 -26.97 27.94
N LEU A 211 -17.19 -26.48 27.45
CA LEU A 211 -18.50 -27.14 27.53
C LEU A 211 -18.95 -27.53 26.12
N GLU A 212 -19.44 -28.75 25.95
CA GLU A 212 -19.79 -29.32 24.64
C GLU A 212 -21.12 -28.75 24.10
N ILE A 213 -21.98 -28.21 24.99
CA ILE A 213 -23.32 -27.67 24.66
C ILE A 213 -23.43 -26.17 24.98
N GLY A 214 -22.42 -25.57 25.62
CA GLY A 214 -22.42 -24.18 26.03
C GLY A 214 -22.27 -23.22 24.85
N LEU A 215 -23.30 -22.42 24.57
CA LEU A 215 -23.17 -21.24 23.72
C LEU A 215 -22.67 -20.07 24.58
N PRO A 216 -21.41 -19.61 24.47
CA PRO A 216 -20.95 -18.51 25.29
C PRO A 216 -21.57 -17.18 24.80
N SER A 217 -22.10 -16.40 25.75
CA SER A 217 -22.13 -14.94 25.64
C SER A 217 -20.66 -14.44 25.69
N PRO A 218 -20.30 -13.28 25.09
CA PRO A 218 -18.92 -13.01 24.72
C PRO A 218 -17.96 -13.03 25.92
N GLY A 219 -17.04 -13.98 25.91
CA GLY A 219 -16.00 -14.16 26.92
C GLY A 219 -14.70 -14.62 26.26
N ALA A 220 -13.70 -13.73 26.25
CA ALA A 220 -12.31 -13.90 25.81
C ALA A 220 -12.05 -14.32 24.34
N GLY A 221 -11.56 -13.38 23.51
CA GLY A 221 -10.71 -13.73 22.34
C GLY A 221 -10.98 -13.05 20.99
N GLU A 222 -12.13 -12.41 20.75
CA GLU A 222 -12.42 -11.74 19.47
C GLU A 222 -13.31 -10.49 19.66
N ASN A 223 -13.37 -9.63 18.63
CA ASN A 223 -14.23 -8.43 18.56
C ASN A 223 -15.61 -8.69 19.17
N GLY A 224 -15.99 -7.90 20.18
CA GLY A 224 -17.10 -8.25 21.07
C GLY A 224 -18.45 -8.46 20.38
N TRP A 225 -18.74 -7.64 19.38
CA TRP A 225 -19.95 -7.75 18.56
C TRP A 225 -19.95 -8.99 17.65
N HIS A 226 -18.79 -9.45 17.20
CA HIS A 226 -18.66 -10.63 16.34
C HIS A 226 -19.07 -11.90 17.08
N SER A 227 -18.67 -12.05 18.35
CA SER A 227 -19.05 -13.18 19.19
C SER A 227 -20.56 -13.23 19.45
N VAL A 228 -21.20 -12.07 19.68
CA VAL A 228 -22.67 -11.98 19.78
C VAL A 228 -23.36 -12.48 18.50
N LEU A 229 -22.85 -12.10 17.33
CA LEU A 229 -23.39 -12.56 16.04
C LEU A 229 -23.18 -14.07 15.81
N LEU A 230 -22.06 -14.64 16.27
CA LEU A 230 -21.80 -16.07 16.20
C LEU A 230 -22.77 -16.87 17.07
N SER A 231 -22.98 -16.46 18.32
CA SER A 231 -23.93 -17.10 19.23
C SER A 231 -25.38 -16.99 18.71
N LEU A 232 -25.75 -15.84 18.14
CA LEU A 232 -27.05 -15.63 17.51
C LEU A 232 -27.24 -16.52 16.26
N ALA A 233 -26.21 -16.64 15.42
CA ALA A 233 -26.22 -17.51 14.24
C ALA A 233 -26.35 -18.99 14.61
N GLN A 234 -25.67 -19.42 15.67
CA GLN A 234 -25.75 -20.78 16.19
C GLN A 234 -27.15 -21.09 16.76
N MET A 235 -27.71 -20.19 17.58
CA MET A 235 -29.09 -20.32 18.07
C MET A 235 -30.12 -20.40 16.95
N TYR A 236 -29.97 -19.54 15.93
CA TYR A 236 -30.82 -19.60 14.75
C TYR A 236 -30.73 -20.96 14.06
N GLY A 237 -29.49 -21.46 13.87
CA GLY A 237 -29.20 -22.79 13.31
C GLY A 237 -29.85 -23.91 14.11
N CYS A 238 -29.79 -23.87 15.45
CA CYS A 238 -30.41 -24.85 16.35
C CYS A 238 -31.94 -24.81 16.39
N GLY A 239 -32.59 -23.84 15.73
CA GLY A 239 -34.05 -23.75 15.66
C GLY A 239 -34.70 -22.78 16.65
N VAL A 240 -33.91 -22.00 17.41
CA VAL A 240 -34.42 -20.95 18.31
C VAL A 240 -35.14 -19.87 17.48
N GLN A 241 -36.30 -19.41 17.94
CA GLN A 241 -36.99 -18.29 17.31
C GLN A 241 -36.36 -16.98 17.78
N ILE A 242 -35.86 -16.19 16.82
CA ILE A 242 -35.24 -14.89 17.08
C ILE A 242 -36.19 -13.82 16.58
N ASP A 243 -36.46 -12.83 17.43
CA ASP A 243 -37.14 -11.61 17.02
C ASP A 243 -36.15 -10.71 16.26
N TRP A 244 -36.04 -10.94 14.96
CA TRP A 244 -35.20 -10.14 14.07
C TRP A 244 -35.62 -8.67 13.99
N ALA A 245 -36.87 -8.35 14.32
CA ALA A 245 -37.34 -6.97 14.37
C ALA A 245 -36.81 -6.27 15.62
N ALA A 246 -36.86 -6.93 16.78
CA ALA A 246 -36.26 -6.44 18.01
C ALA A 246 -34.73 -6.33 17.89
N PHE A 247 -34.06 -7.32 17.29
CA PHE A 247 -32.62 -7.29 17.04
C PHE A 247 -32.19 -6.11 16.14
N ALA A 248 -32.91 -5.88 15.04
CA ALA A 248 -32.57 -4.79 14.11
C ALA A 248 -33.00 -3.40 14.59
N LYS A 249 -33.93 -3.30 15.54
CA LYS A 249 -34.45 -2.02 16.07
C LYS A 249 -33.34 -1.13 16.65
N ASP A 250 -32.39 -1.77 17.32
CA ASP A 250 -31.33 -1.11 18.08
C ASP A 250 -30.01 -0.99 17.28
N LEU A 251 -30.01 -1.40 16.01
CA LEU A 251 -28.85 -1.35 15.10
C LEU A 251 -29.01 -0.23 14.05
N PRO A 252 -27.89 0.29 13.49
CA PRO A 252 -27.96 1.22 12.36
C PRO A 252 -28.80 0.65 11.21
N PRO A 253 -29.43 1.49 10.36
CA PRO A 253 -30.36 1.03 9.31
C PRO A 253 -29.74 -0.09 8.46
N GLN A 254 -30.30 -1.31 8.57
CA GLN A 254 -29.78 -2.48 7.86
C GLN A 254 -30.49 -2.68 6.52
N GLN A 255 -29.72 -2.92 5.47
CA GLN A 255 -30.23 -3.28 4.16
C GLN A 255 -30.68 -4.75 4.15
N LYS A 256 -31.99 -4.99 4.20
CA LYS A 256 -32.57 -6.33 4.06
C LYS A 256 -32.59 -6.74 2.59
N VAL A 257 -31.88 -7.82 2.25
CA VAL A 257 -31.85 -8.37 0.88
C VAL A 257 -32.74 -9.62 0.82
N THR A 258 -33.75 -9.61 -0.05
CA THR A 258 -34.62 -10.77 -0.26
C THR A 258 -33.93 -11.76 -1.20
N LEU A 259 -33.70 -12.98 -0.73
CA LEU A 259 -33.15 -14.06 -1.56
C LEU A 259 -34.26 -14.73 -2.37
N PRO A 260 -34.01 -15.12 -3.65
CA PRO A 260 -35.00 -15.80 -4.47
C PRO A 260 -35.29 -17.20 -3.92
N THR A 261 -36.57 -17.60 -3.91
CA THR A 261 -37.01 -18.93 -3.45
C THR A 261 -37.01 -19.99 -4.56
N TYR A 262 -36.61 -19.63 -5.79
CA TYR A 262 -36.76 -20.49 -6.97
C TYR A 262 -35.40 -20.94 -7.54
N PRO A 263 -35.11 -22.26 -7.58
CA PRO A 263 -33.76 -22.80 -7.81
C PRO A 263 -33.20 -22.64 -9.24
N PHE A 264 -33.95 -22.07 -10.19
CA PHE A 264 -33.51 -21.89 -11.58
C PHE A 264 -33.55 -20.44 -12.10
N GLN A 265 -33.84 -19.47 -11.23
CA GLN A 265 -33.77 -18.05 -11.59
C GLN A 265 -32.30 -17.59 -11.59
N ARG A 266 -31.66 -17.61 -12.77
CA ARG A 266 -30.25 -17.21 -12.95
C ARG A 266 -30.10 -15.67 -13.01
N GLN A 267 -30.46 -14.99 -11.93
CA GLN A 267 -30.10 -13.60 -11.68
C GLN A 267 -29.13 -13.51 -10.49
N ARG A 268 -28.10 -12.68 -10.61
CA ARG A 268 -27.18 -12.35 -9.51
C ARG A 268 -27.87 -11.33 -8.60
N TYR A 269 -28.02 -11.66 -7.31
CA TYR A 269 -28.53 -10.75 -6.29
C TYR A 269 -27.35 -10.27 -5.48
N TRP A 270 -27.01 -8.98 -5.60
CA TRP A 270 -25.91 -8.37 -4.89
C TRP A 270 -26.37 -7.89 -3.51
N ILE A 271 -25.52 -8.06 -2.50
CA ILE A 271 -25.54 -7.18 -1.33
C ILE A 271 -24.77 -5.93 -1.78
N ASP A 272 -25.48 -4.99 -2.40
CA ASP A 272 -24.89 -3.69 -2.74
C ASP A 272 -24.51 -2.97 -1.43
N PRO A 273 -23.40 -2.22 -1.38
CA PRO A 273 -23.13 -1.34 -0.24
C PRO A 273 -24.29 -0.34 -0.08
N PRO A 274 -24.69 0.03 1.15
CA PRO A 274 -25.80 0.96 1.33
C PRO A 274 -25.48 2.26 0.59
N LEU A 275 -26.31 2.61 -0.39
CA LEU A 275 -26.36 3.94 -0.95
C LEU A 275 -26.63 4.92 0.21
N PRO A 276 -25.96 6.08 0.27
CA PRO A 276 -26.21 7.05 1.33
C PRO A 276 -27.70 7.37 1.37
N THR A 277 -28.35 7.02 2.49
CA THR A 277 -29.74 7.31 2.76
C THR A 277 -29.95 8.81 2.58
N ALA A 278 -30.93 9.16 1.74
CA ALA A 278 -31.33 10.53 1.52
C ALA A 278 -31.60 11.21 2.87
N VAL A 279 -30.69 12.09 3.28
CA VAL A 279 -31.00 13.13 4.24
C VAL A 279 -32.08 13.97 3.59
N GLU A 280 -33.25 14.06 4.22
CA GLU A 280 -34.27 15.04 3.87
C GLU A 280 -33.63 16.43 3.96
N LEU A 281 -33.27 16.96 2.79
CA LEU A 281 -32.80 18.32 2.64
C LEU A 281 -34.00 19.27 2.84
N PRO A 282 -33.82 20.37 3.59
CA PRO A 282 -34.83 21.42 3.69
C PRO A 282 -35.21 21.92 2.30
N GLU A 283 -36.50 22.15 2.12
CA GLU A 283 -37.13 22.50 0.85
C GLU A 283 -36.44 23.62 0.07
N HIS A 284 -36.34 23.37 -1.24
CA HIS A 284 -36.36 24.36 -2.33
C HIS A 284 -35.30 25.48 -2.34
N ARG A 285 -34.29 25.28 -3.19
CA ARG A 285 -34.02 26.22 -4.30
C ARG A 285 -33.77 25.46 -5.60
N THR A 286 -34.76 25.52 -6.49
CA THR A 286 -34.68 25.08 -7.88
C THR A 286 -33.64 25.90 -8.64
N GLN A 287 -32.56 25.28 -9.14
CA GLN A 287 -31.79 25.75 -10.31
C GLN A 287 -30.82 24.66 -10.81
N GLY A 288 -30.96 24.27 -12.09
CA GLY A 288 -29.94 23.55 -12.89
C GLY A 288 -29.89 22.02 -12.75
N ARG A 289 -30.12 21.29 -13.85
CA ARG A 289 -29.81 19.85 -13.93
C ARG A 289 -28.30 19.64 -13.74
N HIS A 290 -27.87 19.09 -12.60
CA HIS A 290 -26.48 18.67 -12.37
C HIS A 290 -26.15 17.46 -13.26
N ASN A 291 -25.08 17.54 -14.04
CA ASN A 291 -24.48 16.39 -14.72
C ASN A 291 -23.28 15.92 -13.89
N PRO A 292 -23.39 14.82 -13.11
CA PRO A 292 -22.35 14.39 -12.16
C PRO A 292 -21.01 14.05 -12.82
N VAL A 293 -20.99 13.82 -14.14
CA VAL A 293 -19.79 13.54 -14.93
C VAL A 293 -18.99 14.80 -15.26
N ALA A 294 -19.65 15.96 -15.38
CA ALA A 294 -18.99 17.23 -15.67
C ALA A 294 -18.12 17.71 -14.49
N ASP A 295 -18.46 17.30 -13.27
CA ASP A 295 -17.75 17.68 -12.04
C ASP A 295 -16.36 17.02 -11.93
N LEU A 296 -16.03 16.09 -12.82
CA LEU A 296 -14.77 15.37 -12.89
C LEU A 296 -13.78 15.95 -13.91
N LEU A 297 -14.19 16.91 -14.75
CA LEU A 297 -13.38 17.40 -15.87
C LEU A 297 -12.61 18.68 -15.51
N TYR A 298 -11.31 18.67 -15.79
CA TYR A 298 -10.39 19.76 -15.49
C TYR A 298 -9.47 20.05 -16.67
N GLN A 299 -8.93 21.26 -16.71
CA GLN A 299 -7.91 21.66 -17.67
C GLN A 299 -6.82 22.48 -16.98
N LEU A 300 -5.59 22.34 -17.48
CA LEU A 300 -4.49 23.22 -17.11
C LEU A 300 -4.63 24.53 -17.88
N ALA A 301 -4.63 25.66 -17.18
CA ALA A 301 -4.70 26.99 -17.77
C ALA A 301 -3.56 27.86 -17.26
N TRP A 302 -3.06 28.73 -18.14
CA TRP A 302 -2.04 29.72 -17.83
C TRP A 302 -2.66 31.10 -17.74
N GLN A 303 -2.52 31.73 -16.58
CA GLN A 303 -3.09 33.05 -16.33
C GLN A 303 -1.97 34.09 -16.29
N PRO A 304 -2.11 35.22 -17.00
CA PRO A 304 -1.13 36.29 -16.92
C PRO A 304 -1.14 36.92 -15.53
N GLN A 305 0.04 37.14 -14.97
CA GLN A 305 0.22 37.78 -13.67
C GLN A 305 1.37 38.77 -13.74
N SER A 306 1.24 39.91 -13.06
CA SER A 306 2.32 40.88 -12.95
C SER A 306 3.57 40.25 -12.32
N ALA A 307 4.75 40.67 -12.78
CA ALA A 307 6.01 40.23 -12.18
C ALA A 307 6.14 40.69 -10.72
N PRO A 308 6.86 39.96 -9.86
CA PRO A 308 7.02 40.29 -8.45
C PRO A 308 7.60 41.71 -8.24
N THR A 309 7.01 42.48 -7.34
CA THR A 309 7.49 43.83 -6.99
C THR A 309 8.71 43.75 -6.06
N LYS A 310 9.93 43.86 -6.64
CA LYS A 310 11.27 43.87 -6.00
C LYS A 310 11.62 42.65 -5.13
N ALA A 311 12.67 41.93 -5.54
CA ALA A 311 13.35 40.93 -4.71
C ALA A 311 13.86 41.59 -3.42
N SER A 312 13.30 41.22 -2.27
CA SER A 312 13.67 41.78 -0.97
C SER A 312 14.45 40.76 -0.14
N LEU A 313 15.73 40.54 -0.47
CA LEU A 313 16.67 39.90 0.45
C LEU A 313 18.04 40.58 0.39
N GLN A 314 18.48 41.12 1.54
CA GLN A 314 19.81 41.70 1.76
C GLN A 314 20.88 40.65 2.13
N GLN A 315 20.56 39.35 2.12
CA GLN A 315 21.46 38.29 2.59
C GLN A 315 22.16 37.57 1.44
N SER A 316 23.49 37.46 1.55
CA SER A 316 24.32 36.61 0.69
C SER A 316 23.91 35.14 0.81
N GLY A 317 24.14 34.36 -0.24
CA GLY A 317 23.68 32.97 -0.33
C GLY A 317 24.51 32.17 -1.32
N HIS A 318 24.41 30.85 -1.23
CA HIS A 318 25.16 29.91 -2.06
C HIS A 318 24.31 29.40 -3.22
N TRP A 319 24.88 29.34 -4.41
CA TRP A 319 24.18 28.91 -5.62
C TRP A 319 24.92 27.78 -6.32
N LEU A 320 24.19 26.72 -6.65
CA LEU A 320 24.65 25.61 -7.46
C LEU A 320 23.88 25.61 -8.78
N LEU A 321 24.58 25.90 -9.88
CA LEU A 321 23.95 26.02 -11.20
C LEU A 321 24.42 24.85 -12.08
N LEU A 322 23.48 23.98 -12.47
CA LEU A 322 23.74 22.95 -13.47
C LEU A 322 23.66 23.63 -14.84
N ALA A 323 24.83 23.95 -15.39
CA ALA A 323 24.99 24.96 -16.44
C ALA A 323 24.71 24.41 -17.84
N ASP A 324 23.86 25.14 -18.57
CA ASP A 324 23.55 24.96 -19.98
C ASP A 324 24.70 25.41 -20.90
N GLN A 325 24.66 24.97 -22.16
CA GLN A 325 25.61 25.37 -23.19
C GLN A 325 25.28 26.73 -23.84
N GLN A 326 24.06 27.23 -23.67
CA GLN A 326 23.63 28.52 -24.22
C GLN A 326 24.24 29.71 -23.45
N GLY A 327 24.75 29.49 -22.24
CA GLY A 327 25.42 30.48 -21.40
C GLY A 327 24.50 31.21 -20.42
N ILE A 328 23.25 30.79 -20.26
CA ILE A 328 22.28 31.43 -19.35
C ILE A 328 22.75 31.27 -17.90
N ALA A 329 23.16 30.07 -17.50
CA ALA A 329 23.72 29.82 -16.17
C ALA A 329 24.99 30.63 -15.89
N ALA A 330 25.85 30.83 -16.90
CA ALA A 330 27.06 31.64 -16.78
C ALA A 330 26.74 33.11 -16.56
N ALA A 331 25.79 33.66 -17.32
CA ALA A 331 25.33 35.03 -17.17
C ALA A 331 24.63 35.26 -15.82
N LEU A 332 23.78 34.30 -15.39
CA LEU A 332 23.14 34.33 -14.07
C LEU A 332 24.18 34.31 -12.94
N ALA A 333 25.21 33.45 -13.03
CA ALA A 333 26.29 33.41 -12.04
C ALA A 333 27.07 34.73 -11.96
N GLN A 334 27.31 35.39 -13.10
CA GLN A 334 27.98 36.69 -13.15
C GLN A 334 27.13 37.76 -12.45
N HIS A 335 25.82 37.81 -12.76
CA HIS A 335 24.88 38.72 -12.12
C HIS A 335 24.81 38.49 -10.61
N LEU A 336 24.69 37.24 -10.17
CA LEU A 336 24.65 36.86 -8.75
C LEU A 336 25.94 37.23 -7.99
N ARG A 337 27.12 37.01 -8.59
CA ARG A 337 28.40 37.39 -7.98
C ARG A 337 28.53 38.91 -7.82
N ALA A 338 28.02 39.69 -8.78
CA ALA A 338 28.00 41.15 -8.67
C ALA A 338 27.12 41.64 -7.50
N GLN A 339 26.13 40.85 -7.09
CA GLN A 339 25.27 41.10 -5.93
C GLN A 339 25.81 40.47 -4.63
N GLY A 340 27.03 39.92 -4.62
CA GLY A 340 27.67 39.36 -3.42
C GLY A 340 27.31 37.91 -3.08
N HIS A 341 26.69 37.16 -4.01
CA HIS A 341 26.46 35.73 -3.85
C HIS A 341 27.65 34.89 -4.31
N THR A 342 27.77 33.67 -3.78
CA THR A 342 28.75 32.69 -4.27
C THR A 342 28.07 31.68 -5.20
N CYS A 343 28.67 31.40 -6.35
CA CYS A 343 28.09 30.50 -7.36
C CYS A 343 29.09 29.44 -7.84
N LYS A 344 28.67 28.17 -7.83
CA LYS A 344 29.36 27.04 -8.47
C LYS A 344 28.59 26.65 -9.74
N LEU A 345 29.31 26.50 -10.85
CA LEU A 345 28.74 26.00 -12.09
C LEU A 345 29.22 24.58 -12.33
N ILE A 346 28.29 23.71 -12.71
CA ILE A 346 28.57 22.33 -13.13
C ILE A 346 28.08 22.20 -14.59
N PRO A 347 28.97 22.30 -15.58
CA PRO A 347 28.58 22.12 -16.99
C PRO A 347 28.28 20.65 -17.29
N MET A 348 27.33 20.39 -18.19
CA MET A 348 27.01 19.01 -18.59
C MET A 348 28.21 18.29 -19.22
N ALA A 349 29.01 19.02 -20.01
CA ALA A 349 30.17 18.49 -20.71
C ALA A 349 31.27 17.96 -19.77
N SER A 350 31.36 18.43 -18.51
CA SER A 350 32.34 17.88 -17.56
C SER A 350 31.97 16.49 -17.04
N LEU A 351 30.77 15.98 -17.39
CA LEU A 351 30.18 14.78 -16.80
C LEU A 351 29.66 13.77 -17.84
N ALA A 352 29.70 14.12 -19.12
CA ALA A 352 29.14 13.31 -20.19
C ALA A 352 30.25 12.55 -20.95
N ALA A 353 30.18 11.21 -20.93
CA ALA A 353 31.00 10.36 -21.78
C ALA A 353 30.21 9.93 -23.03
N ARG A 354 30.87 9.84 -24.18
CA ARG A 354 30.27 9.25 -25.39
C ARG A 354 30.11 7.75 -25.16
N ASN A 355 28.88 7.24 -25.26
CA ASN A 355 28.65 5.81 -25.42
C ASN A 355 29.21 5.40 -26.80
N GLY A 356 29.69 4.17 -26.99
CA GLY A 356 30.28 3.71 -28.26
C GLY A 356 29.36 3.74 -29.50
N SER A 357 28.15 4.31 -29.39
CA SER A 357 27.26 4.67 -30.50
C SER A 357 27.35 6.18 -30.78
N SER A 358 27.29 6.57 -32.05
CA SER A 358 27.54 7.96 -32.51
C SER A 358 26.57 9.04 -32.01
N THR A 359 25.57 8.70 -31.19
CA THR A 359 24.45 9.59 -30.83
C THR A 359 24.11 9.65 -29.33
N GLY A 360 24.80 8.90 -28.46
CA GLY A 360 24.45 8.81 -27.04
C GLY A 360 25.47 9.43 -26.09
N TRP A 361 25.04 10.36 -25.24
CA TRP A 361 25.79 10.81 -24.07
C TRP A 361 25.30 10.06 -22.82
N ILE A 362 26.22 9.62 -21.96
CA ILE A 362 25.90 9.06 -20.64
C ILE A 362 26.50 9.99 -19.59
N VAL A 363 25.68 10.51 -18.67
CA VAL A 363 26.18 11.20 -17.47
C VAL A 363 26.82 10.15 -16.57
N GLN A 364 28.11 10.36 -16.27
CA GLN A 364 28.82 9.56 -15.29
C GLN A 364 28.29 9.92 -13.90
N GLN A 365 27.46 9.05 -13.34
CA GLN A 365 26.81 9.22 -12.04
C GLN A 365 27.83 9.57 -10.93
N GLU A 366 28.94 8.84 -10.88
CA GLU A 366 30.01 9.03 -9.89
C GLU A 366 30.65 10.42 -9.98
N ALA A 367 30.84 10.93 -11.21
CA ALA A 367 31.44 12.24 -11.44
C ALA A 367 30.50 13.38 -11.04
N LEU A 368 29.19 13.25 -11.33
CA LEU A 368 28.20 14.25 -10.92
C LEU A 368 28.08 14.32 -9.40
N GLN A 369 27.97 13.15 -8.76
CA GLN A 369 27.92 13.03 -7.32
C GLN A 369 29.16 13.66 -6.66
N THR A 370 30.35 13.36 -7.17
CA THR A 370 31.61 13.92 -6.65
C THR A 370 31.62 15.45 -6.71
N GLN A 371 31.20 16.06 -7.82
CA GLN A 371 31.21 17.52 -7.93
C GLN A 371 30.22 18.21 -6.98
N ILE A 372 29.06 17.59 -6.77
CA ILE A 372 28.06 18.09 -5.81
C ILE A 372 28.59 17.95 -4.37
N GLU A 373 29.18 16.80 -4.02
CA GLU A 373 29.77 16.57 -2.70
C GLU A 373 30.91 17.55 -2.40
N VAL A 374 31.79 17.81 -3.37
CA VAL A 374 32.85 18.83 -3.24
C VAL A 374 32.27 20.21 -2.97
N PHE A 375 31.22 20.62 -3.70
CA PHE A 375 30.55 21.90 -3.44
C PHE A 375 29.96 21.96 -2.02
N PHE A 376 29.34 20.88 -1.55
CA PHE A 376 28.79 20.84 -0.18
C PHE A 376 29.87 20.83 0.90
N GLN A 377 31.02 20.22 0.65
CA GLN A 377 32.17 20.31 1.53
C GLN A 377 32.74 21.73 1.59
N GLU A 378 32.84 22.42 0.44
CA GLU A 378 33.34 23.80 0.33
C GLU A 378 32.50 24.80 1.18
N ILE A 379 31.20 24.54 1.31
CA ILE A 379 30.27 25.40 2.07
C ILE A 379 29.87 24.82 3.44
N SER A 380 30.50 23.72 3.87
CA SER A 380 30.19 23.08 5.15
C SER A 380 30.47 24.03 6.32
N GLY A 381 29.45 24.27 7.15
CA GLY A 381 29.49 25.23 8.25
C GLY A 381 28.87 26.62 7.96
N SER A 382 28.47 26.91 6.72
CA SER A 382 27.67 28.10 6.43
C SER A 382 26.19 27.87 6.75
N ALA A 383 25.55 28.85 7.41
CA ALA A 383 24.10 28.86 7.64
C ALA A 383 23.32 29.55 6.49
N SER A 384 24.01 30.04 5.46
CA SER A 384 23.40 30.83 4.38
C SER A 384 22.57 29.94 3.44
N PRO A 385 21.42 30.41 2.92
CA PRO A 385 20.54 29.60 2.07
C PRO A 385 21.24 29.13 0.79
N ILE A 386 20.98 27.87 0.43
CA ILE A 386 21.49 27.21 -0.78
C ILE A 386 20.40 27.16 -1.83
N ARG A 387 20.72 27.62 -3.05
CA ARG A 387 19.82 27.60 -4.20
C ARG A 387 20.40 26.78 -5.32
N VAL A 388 19.70 25.71 -5.67
CA VAL A 388 20.10 24.80 -6.74
C VAL A 388 19.23 25.10 -7.96
N VAL A 389 19.84 25.37 -9.10
CA VAL A 389 19.13 25.67 -10.35
C VAL A 389 19.55 24.67 -11.41
N HIS A 390 18.59 23.90 -11.92
CA HIS A 390 18.81 22.92 -12.98
C HIS A 390 18.47 23.54 -14.34
N LEU A 391 19.49 23.78 -15.18
CA LEU A 391 19.33 24.34 -16.53
C LEU A 391 19.77 23.35 -17.63
N TRP A 392 20.16 22.12 -17.28
CA TRP A 392 20.57 21.12 -18.27
C TRP A 392 19.45 20.70 -19.23
N GLY A 393 18.18 20.93 -18.86
CA GLY A 393 17.05 20.77 -19.77
C GLY A 393 17.17 21.63 -21.03
N LEU A 394 17.84 22.80 -20.94
CA LEU A 394 17.98 23.74 -22.06
C LEU A 394 18.85 23.21 -23.21
N ASP A 395 19.64 22.16 -22.98
CA ASP A 395 20.53 21.57 -23.98
C ASP A 395 19.87 20.39 -24.75
N THR A 396 18.59 20.13 -24.50
CA THR A 396 17.86 19.07 -25.23
C THR A 396 17.62 19.44 -26.70
N PRO A 397 17.55 18.45 -27.62
CA PRO A 397 17.32 18.70 -29.04
C PRO A 397 15.96 19.35 -29.31
N THR A 398 15.93 20.19 -30.34
CA THR A 398 14.71 20.78 -30.89
C THR A 398 13.83 19.73 -31.57
N HIS A 399 12.55 20.04 -31.78
CA HIS A 399 11.63 19.13 -32.47
C HIS A 399 12.09 18.75 -33.88
N GLU A 400 12.67 19.67 -34.65
CA GLU A 400 13.21 19.38 -35.99
C GLU A 400 14.32 18.32 -35.93
N GLN A 401 15.21 18.41 -34.93
CA GLN A 401 16.25 17.42 -34.69
C GLN A 401 15.69 16.07 -34.25
N LEU A 402 14.60 16.07 -33.45
CA LEU A 402 13.89 14.85 -33.05
C LEU A 402 13.26 14.12 -34.24
N GLN A 403 12.70 14.85 -35.21
CA GLN A 403 12.10 14.27 -36.41
C GLN A 403 13.14 13.55 -37.28
N GLN A 404 14.33 14.12 -37.42
CA GLN A 404 15.42 13.57 -38.23
C GLN A 404 16.07 12.35 -37.58
N HIS A 405 16.11 12.30 -36.25
CA HIS A 405 16.74 11.23 -35.49
C HIS A 405 15.89 10.75 -34.30
N PRO A 406 14.83 9.94 -34.53
CA PRO A 406 13.92 9.49 -33.47
C PRO A 406 14.61 8.74 -32.33
N GLN A 407 15.70 8.04 -32.66
CA GLN A 407 16.55 7.31 -31.72
C GLN A 407 17.20 8.24 -30.66
N VAL A 408 17.33 9.53 -30.97
CA VAL A 408 17.96 10.54 -30.10
C VAL A 408 17.00 11.00 -29.01
N LEU A 409 15.68 10.93 -29.24
CA LEU A 409 14.67 11.40 -28.29
C LEU A 409 14.85 10.77 -26.90
N PHE A 410 14.90 9.44 -26.84
CA PHE A 410 14.99 8.74 -25.56
C PHE A 410 16.34 8.97 -24.90
N ALA A 411 17.43 9.04 -25.66
CA ALA A 411 18.76 9.33 -25.12
C ALA A 411 18.84 10.74 -24.50
N SER A 412 18.23 11.75 -25.14
CA SER A 412 18.16 13.11 -24.62
C SER A 412 17.24 13.23 -23.39
N LEU A 413 16.08 12.58 -23.43
CA LEU A 413 15.18 12.50 -22.26
C LEU A 413 15.82 11.75 -21.10
N GLN A 414 16.58 10.70 -21.40
CA GLN A 414 17.37 9.98 -20.42
C GLN A 414 18.36 10.92 -19.75
N LEU A 415 19.14 11.65 -20.52
CA LEU A 415 20.14 12.59 -20.00
C LEU A 415 19.51 13.63 -19.05
N ALA A 416 18.40 14.24 -19.47
CA ALA A 416 17.71 15.26 -18.69
C ALA A 416 17.06 14.68 -17.41
N THR A 417 16.35 13.56 -17.54
CA THR A 417 15.58 12.97 -16.43
C THR A 417 16.49 12.24 -15.43
N GLN A 418 17.50 11.50 -15.92
CA GLN A 418 18.47 10.80 -15.10
C GLN A 418 19.30 11.80 -14.28
N SER A 419 19.75 12.90 -14.89
CA SER A 419 20.52 13.91 -14.16
C SER A 419 19.71 14.58 -13.05
N LEU A 420 18.43 14.88 -13.30
CA LEU A 420 17.55 15.46 -12.28
C LEU A 420 17.29 14.45 -11.14
N LEU A 421 17.06 13.18 -11.45
CA LEU A 421 16.91 12.12 -10.45
C LEU A 421 18.16 12.02 -9.56
N LEU A 422 19.34 11.94 -10.18
CA LEU A 422 20.61 11.86 -9.46
C LEU A 422 20.85 13.09 -8.59
N LEU A 423 20.59 14.29 -9.13
CA LEU A 423 20.69 15.54 -8.37
C LEU A 423 19.81 15.49 -7.12
N VAL A 424 18.54 15.12 -7.27
CA VAL A 424 17.59 15.03 -6.16
C VAL A 424 18.06 14.00 -5.12
N GLN A 425 18.50 12.82 -5.55
CA GLN A 425 19.04 11.79 -4.67
C GLN A 425 20.25 12.31 -3.88
N THR A 426 21.21 12.97 -4.54
CA THR A 426 22.38 13.55 -3.88
C THR A 426 21.99 14.65 -2.90
N LEU A 427 21.02 15.51 -3.25
CA LEU A 427 20.53 16.56 -2.36
C LEU A 427 19.87 15.98 -1.10
N ILE A 428 19.09 14.90 -1.24
CA ILE A 428 18.42 14.24 -0.11
C ILE A 428 19.42 13.55 0.80
N GLN A 429 20.44 12.90 0.22
CA GLN A 429 21.49 12.19 0.98
C GLN A 429 22.44 13.15 1.69
N ALA A 430 22.63 14.36 1.15
CA ALA A 430 23.44 15.39 1.79
C ALA A 430 22.75 15.91 3.06
N SER A 431 23.36 15.65 4.22
CA SER A 431 23.00 16.26 5.50
C SER A 431 23.39 17.74 5.53
N LEU A 432 22.59 18.59 4.87
CA LEU A 432 22.84 20.02 4.77
C LEU A 432 22.26 20.76 5.98
N ALA A 433 23.09 21.56 6.64
CA ALA A 433 22.67 22.42 7.75
C ALA A 433 21.88 23.66 7.28
N ALA A 434 22.11 24.11 6.05
CA ALA A 434 21.47 25.28 5.47
C ALA A 434 20.19 24.94 4.69
N PRO A 435 19.17 25.84 4.69
CA PRO A 435 17.95 25.63 3.91
C PRO A 435 18.29 25.59 2.43
N THR A 436 17.89 24.50 1.77
CA THR A 436 18.26 24.20 0.37
C THR A 436 17.00 24.04 -0.47
N LYS A 437 16.93 24.79 -1.57
CA LYS A 437 15.79 24.78 -2.51
C LYS A 437 16.26 24.51 -3.94
N LEU A 438 15.48 23.75 -4.69
CA LEU A 438 15.71 23.35 -6.08
C LEU A 438 14.72 24.04 -7.02
N TRP A 439 15.24 24.72 -8.03
CA TRP A 439 14.48 25.27 -9.15
C TRP A 439 14.80 24.51 -10.43
N LEU A 440 13.75 24.15 -11.16
CA LEU A 440 13.83 23.49 -12.45
C LEU A 440 13.53 24.51 -13.54
N VAL A 441 14.49 24.75 -14.43
CA VAL A 441 14.36 25.68 -15.54
C VAL A 441 14.20 24.89 -16.83
N THR A 442 13.12 25.15 -17.54
CA THR A 442 12.83 24.57 -18.85
C THR A 442 12.63 25.69 -19.87
N GLN A 443 12.55 25.33 -21.15
CA GLN A 443 12.32 26.28 -22.24
C GLN A 443 11.27 25.72 -23.21
N GLN A 444 10.15 26.44 -23.31
CA GLN A 444 8.97 26.05 -24.09
C GLN A 444 8.51 24.60 -23.81
N ALA A 445 8.72 24.08 -22.60
CA ALA A 445 8.27 22.74 -22.24
C ALA A 445 6.78 22.71 -21.86
N GLN A 446 6.19 23.87 -21.56
CA GLN A 446 4.80 24.01 -21.14
C GLN A 446 3.97 24.79 -22.16
N ALA A 447 2.75 24.32 -22.43
CA ALA A 447 1.86 24.95 -23.41
C ALA A 447 1.23 26.21 -22.82
N VAL A 448 1.78 27.34 -23.21
CA VAL A 448 1.21 28.67 -23.02
C VAL A 448 0.86 29.19 -24.41
N ASP A 449 -0.33 29.74 -24.58
CA ASP A 449 -0.96 29.99 -25.88
C ASP A 449 -0.02 30.53 -26.98
N GLY A 450 -0.09 29.89 -28.16
CA GLY A 450 0.47 30.43 -29.40
C GLY A 450 1.94 30.13 -29.71
N GLN A 451 2.58 29.17 -29.02
CA GLN A 451 3.98 28.80 -29.29
C GLN A 451 4.20 27.29 -29.44
N ASP A 452 5.24 26.94 -30.20
CA ASP A 452 5.74 25.57 -30.35
C ASP A 452 6.30 25.03 -29.03
N LEU A 453 6.08 23.73 -28.79
CA LEU A 453 6.55 23.02 -27.60
C LEU A 453 7.86 22.29 -27.83
N ASN A 454 8.77 22.39 -26.86
CA ASN A 454 9.93 21.53 -26.77
C ASN A 454 9.59 20.21 -26.04
N LEU A 455 9.19 19.21 -26.84
CA LEU A 455 8.81 17.89 -26.34
C LEU A 455 9.94 17.17 -25.58
N ALA A 456 11.22 17.47 -25.87
CA ALA A 456 12.34 16.82 -25.22
C ALA A 456 12.53 17.23 -23.75
N GLN A 457 11.82 18.26 -23.28
CA GLN A 457 11.87 18.72 -21.89
C GLN A 457 10.61 18.36 -21.10
N ALA A 458 9.53 17.91 -21.77
CA ALA A 458 8.23 17.69 -21.14
C ALA A 458 8.28 16.71 -19.96
N SER A 459 9.13 15.68 -20.02
CA SER A 459 9.32 14.71 -18.93
C SER A 459 9.84 15.34 -17.63
N LEU A 460 10.60 16.44 -17.72
CA LEU A 460 11.11 17.16 -16.55
C LEU A 460 9.97 17.79 -15.75
N ILE A 461 8.91 18.24 -16.42
CA ILE A 461 7.73 18.84 -15.77
C ILE A 461 7.00 17.81 -14.90
N GLY A 462 6.76 16.62 -15.45
CA GLY A 462 6.15 15.52 -14.69
C GLY A 462 6.99 15.08 -13.49
N LEU A 463 8.31 14.95 -13.68
CA LEU A 463 9.23 14.61 -12.59
C LEU A 463 9.28 15.71 -11.52
N GLY A 464 9.32 16.99 -11.94
CA GLY A 464 9.30 18.15 -11.06
C GLY A 464 8.08 18.19 -10.13
N ARG A 465 6.89 17.88 -10.68
CA ARG A 465 5.66 17.78 -9.88
C ARG A 465 5.73 16.67 -8.83
N THR A 466 6.35 15.53 -9.14
CA THR A 466 6.59 14.48 -8.14
C THR A 466 7.64 14.88 -7.08
N ILE A 467 8.70 15.59 -7.47
CA ILE A 467 9.68 16.15 -6.51
C ILE A 467 8.97 17.10 -5.53
N ALA A 468 8.07 17.95 -6.03
CA ALA A 468 7.29 18.86 -5.18
C ALA A 468 6.43 18.11 -4.14
N GLN A 469 5.88 16.94 -4.50
CA GLN A 469 5.09 16.11 -3.59
C GLN A 469 5.95 15.36 -2.56
N GLU A 470 7.11 14.82 -2.96
CA GLU A 470 7.98 14.07 -2.04
C GLU A 470 8.85 14.97 -1.15
N HIS A 471 9.26 16.13 -1.66
CA HIS A 471 10.19 17.05 -1.01
C HIS A 471 9.75 18.52 -1.09
N PRO A 472 8.56 18.87 -0.55
CA PRO A 472 8.05 20.25 -0.57
C PRO A 472 8.98 21.23 0.17
N ASP A 473 9.70 20.75 1.18
CA ASP A 473 10.74 21.45 1.93
C ASP A 473 11.93 21.85 1.04
N ARG A 474 12.26 21.06 0.02
CA ARG A 474 13.39 21.31 -0.90
C ARG A 474 12.97 21.81 -2.28
N TRP A 475 11.68 21.87 -2.56
CA TRP A 475 11.18 22.36 -3.83
C TRP A 475 11.06 23.88 -3.85
N GLY A 476 11.70 24.51 -4.84
CA GLY A 476 11.68 25.95 -5.10
C GLY A 476 10.71 26.36 -6.22
N GLY A 477 10.55 25.54 -7.25
CA GLY A 477 9.56 25.76 -8.32
C GLY A 477 10.05 25.38 -9.73
N MET A 478 9.15 25.51 -10.70
CA MET A 478 9.41 25.37 -12.13
C MET A 478 9.28 26.71 -12.83
N ILE A 479 10.26 27.05 -13.67
CA ILE A 479 10.26 28.27 -14.48
C ILE A 479 10.48 27.87 -15.94
N ASP A 480 9.47 28.06 -16.78
CA ASP A 480 9.55 27.73 -18.21
C ASP A 480 9.76 29.00 -19.06
N LEU A 481 10.95 29.13 -19.63
CA LEU A 481 11.37 30.28 -20.43
C LEU A 481 10.93 30.17 -21.89
N GLU A 482 10.99 31.28 -22.60
CA GLU A 482 10.84 31.33 -24.05
C GLU A 482 12.17 31.00 -24.76
N ALA A 483 12.11 30.47 -26.00
CA ALA A 483 13.30 30.16 -26.79
C ALA A 483 14.27 31.34 -26.94
N ALA A 484 13.71 32.53 -27.20
CA ALA A 484 14.43 33.78 -27.38
C ALA A 484 14.02 34.80 -26.32
N ASP A 485 14.04 34.41 -25.04
CA ASP A 485 13.77 35.33 -23.93
C ASP A 485 14.74 36.53 -24.02
N PRO A 486 14.24 37.78 -24.06
CA PRO A 486 15.09 38.96 -24.14
C PRO A 486 15.90 39.22 -22.86
N ASP A 487 15.48 38.72 -21.70
CA ASP A 487 16.21 38.88 -20.44
C ASP A 487 15.99 37.71 -19.45
N PRO A 488 16.47 36.49 -19.80
CA PRO A 488 16.25 35.29 -18.99
C PRO A 488 16.93 35.39 -17.62
N VAL A 489 18.05 36.12 -17.53
CA VAL A 489 18.79 36.29 -16.27
C VAL A 489 17.98 37.11 -15.28
N HIS A 490 17.37 38.20 -15.72
CA HIS A 490 16.51 39.02 -14.87
C HIS A 490 15.30 38.22 -14.37
N HIS A 491 14.60 37.50 -15.25
CA HIS A 491 13.46 36.67 -14.87
C HIS A 491 13.84 35.62 -13.82
N LEU A 492 14.91 34.85 -14.06
CA LEU A 492 15.38 33.83 -13.12
C LEU A 492 15.79 34.42 -11.77
N TYR A 493 16.53 35.53 -11.78
CA TYR A 493 16.98 36.20 -10.56
C TYR A 493 15.78 36.66 -9.70
N HIS A 494 14.78 37.28 -10.31
CA HIS A 494 13.62 37.82 -9.61
C HIS A 494 12.70 36.73 -9.06
N GLU A 495 12.41 35.67 -9.84
CA GLU A 495 11.53 34.59 -9.36
C GLU A 495 12.17 33.77 -8.25
N ILE A 496 13.45 33.39 -8.39
CA ILE A 496 14.12 32.53 -7.41
C ILE A 496 14.31 33.23 -6.05
N LEU A 497 14.39 34.56 -6.06
CA LEU A 497 14.47 35.38 -4.84
C LEU A 497 13.12 35.91 -4.35
N SER A 498 12.04 35.66 -5.08
CA SER A 498 10.71 36.09 -4.69
C SER A 498 10.20 35.30 -3.48
N PRO A 499 9.58 35.95 -2.49
CA PRO A 499 8.84 35.26 -1.43
C PRO A 499 7.46 34.76 -1.89
N GLU A 500 7.06 35.03 -3.13
CA GLU A 500 5.77 34.60 -3.67
C GLU A 500 5.67 33.06 -3.73
N GLY A 501 4.56 32.50 -3.27
CA GLY A 501 4.33 31.06 -3.17
C GLY A 501 3.97 30.35 -4.49
N GLU A 502 4.26 30.94 -5.65
CA GLU A 502 3.97 30.34 -6.96
C GLU A 502 5.04 29.30 -7.33
N ALA A 503 4.63 28.07 -7.63
CA ALA A 503 5.56 26.97 -7.88
C ALA A 503 5.67 26.56 -9.37
N GLN A 504 4.81 27.10 -10.24
CA GLN A 504 4.72 26.75 -11.66
C GLN A 504 4.53 28.01 -12.51
N LEU A 505 5.61 28.42 -13.17
CA LEU A 505 5.73 29.69 -13.87
C LEU A 505 6.13 29.49 -15.32
N ALA A 506 5.68 30.40 -16.19
CA ALA A 506 6.15 30.48 -17.56
C ALA A 506 6.31 31.94 -18.01
N TYR A 507 7.31 32.21 -18.83
CA TYR A 507 7.55 33.50 -19.45
C TYR A 507 7.34 33.40 -20.95
N ARG A 508 6.48 34.28 -21.51
CA ARG A 508 6.19 34.37 -22.94
C ARG A 508 6.08 35.82 -23.34
N GLN A 509 6.81 36.24 -24.37
CA GLN A 509 6.82 37.61 -24.89
C GLN A 509 7.09 38.66 -23.79
N GLY A 510 7.95 38.32 -22.82
CA GLY A 510 8.23 39.17 -21.65
C GLY A 510 7.12 39.26 -20.60
N GLN A 511 6.02 38.51 -20.78
CA GLN A 511 4.91 38.41 -19.84
C GLN A 511 5.02 37.14 -18.99
N ARG A 512 4.77 37.29 -17.69
CA ARG A 512 4.76 36.20 -16.71
C ARG A 512 3.37 35.55 -16.64
N TYR A 513 3.36 34.22 -16.63
CA TYR A 513 2.17 33.39 -16.51
C TYR A 513 2.31 32.43 -15.33
N VAL A 514 1.19 32.17 -14.66
CA VAL A 514 1.08 31.20 -13.56
C VAL A 514 0.13 30.08 -13.95
N ALA A 515 0.46 28.86 -13.55
CA ALA A 515 -0.39 27.70 -13.82
C ALA A 515 -1.57 27.63 -12.84
N ARG A 516 -2.75 27.29 -13.35
CA ARG A 516 -3.97 27.01 -12.57
C ARG A 516 -4.69 25.79 -13.10
N LEU A 517 -5.25 24.99 -12.20
CA LEU A 517 -6.23 23.98 -12.57
C LEU A 517 -7.62 24.63 -12.60
N LEU A 518 -8.32 24.51 -13.73
CA LEU A 518 -9.68 25.03 -13.88
C LEU A 518 -10.65 23.89 -14.15
N ARG A 519 -11.92 24.05 -13.75
CA ARG A 519 -12.99 23.15 -14.21
C ARG A 519 -13.20 23.35 -15.71
N GLN A 520 -13.33 22.24 -16.43
CA GLN A 520 -13.69 22.28 -17.83
C GLN A 520 -15.21 22.20 -17.95
N ASN A 521 -15.82 23.18 -18.64
CA ASN A 521 -17.23 23.04 -18.99
C ASN A 521 -17.41 21.83 -19.91
N PRO A 522 -18.47 21.02 -19.76
CA PRO A 522 -18.72 19.92 -20.67
C PRO A 522 -18.79 20.49 -22.09
N PRO A 523 -18.00 19.96 -23.04
CA PRO A 523 -17.97 20.49 -24.39
C PRO A 523 -19.38 20.40 -24.97
N LYS A 524 -19.70 21.33 -25.88
CA LYS A 524 -20.81 21.11 -26.81
C LYS A 524 -20.54 19.75 -27.47
N LEU A 525 -21.52 18.85 -27.46
CA LEU A 525 -21.44 17.51 -28.05
C LEU A 525 -20.88 17.61 -29.48
N ASN A 526 -19.56 17.51 -29.63
CA ASN A 526 -18.92 17.32 -30.91
C ASN A 526 -18.97 15.82 -31.14
N SER A 527 -20.07 15.36 -31.73
CA SER A 527 -20.22 13.94 -32.05
C SER A 527 -19.24 13.60 -33.18
N VAL A 528 -18.08 13.06 -32.83
CA VAL A 528 -17.27 12.33 -33.81
C VAL A 528 -18.08 11.10 -34.19
N SER A 529 -18.45 11.03 -35.46
CA SER A 529 -19.14 9.86 -36.01
C SER A 529 -18.10 8.80 -36.32
N ILE A 530 -18.18 7.66 -35.64
CA ILE A 530 -17.35 6.49 -35.95
C ILE A 530 -17.78 5.93 -37.29
N SER A 531 -16.92 6.06 -38.30
CA SER A 531 -17.15 5.46 -39.61
C SER A 531 -17.11 3.93 -39.55
N THR A 532 -18.10 3.29 -40.16
CA THR A 532 -18.17 1.83 -40.33
C THR A 532 -17.18 1.33 -41.39
N ALA A 533 -16.60 2.21 -42.20
CA ALA A 533 -15.66 1.90 -43.27
C ALA A 533 -14.20 2.26 -42.89
N ALA A 534 -13.92 2.42 -41.60
CA ALA A 534 -12.63 2.82 -41.07
C ALA A 534 -12.10 1.84 -40.03
N THR A 535 -10.79 1.87 -39.83
CA THR A 535 -10.07 1.07 -38.84
C THR A 535 -9.66 1.92 -37.63
N TYR A 536 -9.74 1.35 -36.43
CA TYR A 536 -9.31 1.98 -35.18
C TYR A 536 -8.29 1.11 -34.45
N LEU A 537 -7.14 1.70 -34.12
CA LEU A 537 -6.02 1.04 -33.45
C LEU A 537 -6.05 1.33 -31.95
N ILE A 538 -5.99 0.26 -31.14
CA ILE A 538 -5.88 0.34 -29.68
C ILE A 538 -4.59 -0.35 -29.25
N THR A 539 -3.59 0.43 -28.84
CA THR A 539 -2.35 -0.14 -28.28
C THR A 539 -2.49 -0.40 -26.79
N GLY A 540 -1.96 -1.51 -26.29
CA GLY A 540 -2.39 -2.02 -24.98
C GLY A 540 -3.81 -2.59 -25.03
N GLY A 541 -4.33 -2.88 -26.24
CA GLY A 541 -5.72 -3.27 -26.48
C GLY A 541 -6.14 -4.59 -25.86
N LEU A 542 -5.19 -5.40 -25.41
CA LEU A 542 -5.43 -6.67 -24.71
C LEU A 542 -5.39 -6.53 -23.17
N GLY A 543 -5.16 -5.31 -22.66
CA GLY A 543 -5.37 -4.98 -21.25
C GLY A 543 -6.86 -4.83 -20.93
N SER A 544 -7.22 -4.88 -19.65
CA SER A 544 -8.61 -4.78 -19.20
C SER A 544 -9.30 -3.47 -19.61
N LEU A 545 -8.56 -2.35 -19.64
CA LEU A 545 -9.08 -1.07 -20.14
C LEU A 545 -9.16 -1.05 -21.68
N GLY A 546 -8.14 -1.59 -22.36
CA GLY A 546 -8.11 -1.67 -23.83
C GLY A 546 -9.27 -2.48 -24.41
N LEU A 547 -9.65 -3.58 -23.76
CA LEU A 547 -10.80 -4.41 -24.15
C LEU A 547 -12.14 -3.68 -23.96
N GLN A 548 -12.31 -2.93 -22.87
CA GLN A 548 -13.51 -2.12 -22.63
C GLN A 548 -13.63 -0.98 -23.65
N VAL A 549 -12.51 -0.33 -24.00
CA VAL A 549 -12.46 0.68 -25.06
C VAL A 549 -12.80 0.06 -26.42
N ALA A 550 -12.35 -1.17 -26.71
CA ALA A 550 -12.71 -1.88 -27.92
C ALA A 550 -14.22 -2.17 -28.01
N GLN A 551 -14.83 -2.57 -26.90
CA GLN A 551 -16.29 -2.74 -26.79
C GLN A 551 -17.03 -1.42 -27.02
N LEU A 552 -16.62 -0.34 -26.36
CA LEU A 552 -17.22 0.98 -26.54
C LEU A 552 -17.17 1.43 -28.01
N LEU A 553 -16.02 1.31 -28.68
CA LEU A 553 -15.92 1.69 -30.10
C LEU A 553 -16.81 0.82 -31.00
N ALA A 554 -16.92 -0.48 -30.73
CA ALA A 554 -17.82 -1.37 -31.46
C ALA A 554 -19.29 -0.96 -31.27
N GLU A 555 -19.70 -0.61 -30.05
CA GLU A 555 -21.03 -0.09 -29.73
C GLU A 555 -21.31 1.25 -30.44
N MET A 556 -20.28 2.08 -30.59
CA MET A 556 -20.35 3.32 -31.37
C MET A 556 -20.37 3.11 -32.89
N GLY A 557 -20.21 1.87 -33.37
CA GLY A 557 -20.33 1.50 -34.79
C GLY A 557 -19.03 1.09 -35.48
N ALA A 558 -17.91 0.99 -34.76
CA ALA A 558 -16.65 0.57 -35.36
C ALA A 558 -16.74 -0.88 -35.86
N ARG A 559 -16.44 -1.09 -37.15
CA ARG A 559 -16.46 -2.43 -37.77
C ARG A 559 -15.09 -3.06 -37.89
N TYR A 560 -14.01 -2.28 -37.82
CA TYR A 560 -12.64 -2.77 -37.93
C TYR A 560 -11.81 -2.27 -36.76
N LEU A 561 -11.38 -3.18 -35.89
CA LEU A 561 -10.59 -2.88 -34.70
C LEU A 561 -9.25 -3.62 -34.76
N VAL A 562 -8.18 -2.91 -34.40
CA VAL A 562 -6.84 -3.49 -34.26
C VAL A 562 -6.43 -3.41 -32.80
N LEU A 563 -6.23 -4.56 -32.16
CA LEU A 563 -5.74 -4.66 -30.80
C LEU A 563 -4.25 -5.00 -30.83
N LEU A 564 -3.40 -4.07 -30.40
CA LEU A 564 -1.95 -4.22 -30.42
C LEU A 564 -1.41 -4.45 -29.00
N GLY A 565 -0.56 -5.45 -28.83
CA GLY A 565 0.12 -5.71 -27.56
C GLY A 565 1.27 -6.72 -27.67
N ARG A 566 2.15 -6.78 -26.66
CA ARG A 566 3.43 -7.52 -26.71
C ARG A 566 3.31 -9.05 -26.77
N GLN A 567 2.27 -9.62 -26.15
CA GLN A 567 2.12 -11.07 -25.99
C GLN A 567 1.02 -11.71 -26.84
N GLY A 568 0.21 -10.92 -27.56
CA GLY A 568 -1.01 -11.43 -28.20
C GLY A 568 -2.03 -11.94 -27.17
N ILE A 569 -2.99 -12.76 -27.61
CA ILE A 569 -4.03 -13.33 -26.74
C ILE A 569 -3.40 -14.44 -25.88
N THR A 570 -3.39 -14.24 -24.56
CA THR A 570 -2.83 -15.21 -23.60
C THR A 570 -3.82 -15.66 -22.54
N ARG A 571 -4.94 -14.95 -22.36
CA ARG A 571 -5.93 -15.23 -21.31
C ARG A 571 -7.32 -15.53 -21.88
N ALA A 572 -8.10 -16.31 -21.13
CA ALA A 572 -9.45 -16.71 -21.54
C ALA A 572 -10.43 -15.52 -21.63
N ASP A 573 -10.30 -14.52 -20.75
CA ASP A 573 -11.11 -13.29 -20.76
C ASP A 573 -10.91 -12.48 -22.06
N GLN A 574 -9.66 -12.36 -22.52
CA GLN A 574 -9.31 -11.70 -23.79
C GLN A 574 -9.97 -12.40 -24.96
N HIS A 575 -9.85 -13.73 -25.03
CA HIS A 575 -10.46 -14.52 -26.09
C HIS A 575 -11.98 -14.37 -26.10
N GLN A 576 -12.62 -14.43 -24.92
CA GLN A 576 -14.07 -14.29 -24.79
C GLN A 576 -14.56 -12.94 -25.33
N VAL A 577 -13.95 -11.82 -24.94
CA VAL A 577 -14.34 -10.49 -25.40
C VAL A 577 -14.15 -10.34 -26.90
N ILE A 578 -13.02 -10.81 -27.44
CA ILE A 578 -12.74 -10.75 -28.88
C ILE A 578 -13.77 -11.58 -29.67
N SER A 579 -14.11 -12.78 -29.21
CA SER A 579 -15.14 -13.62 -29.85
C SER A 579 -16.52 -12.95 -29.80
N GLN A 580 -16.87 -12.25 -28.73
CA GLN A 580 -18.12 -11.50 -28.64
C GLN A 580 -18.19 -10.36 -29.66
N LEU A 581 -17.09 -9.60 -29.82
CA LEU A 581 -16.98 -8.54 -30.83
C LEU A 581 -17.11 -9.11 -32.26
N GLN A 582 -16.44 -10.23 -32.53
CA GLN A 582 -16.55 -10.92 -33.81
C GLN A 582 -17.96 -11.41 -34.09
N ALA A 583 -18.65 -11.95 -33.07
CA ALA A 583 -20.05 -12.36 -33.18
C ALA A 583 -21.00 -11.19 -33.46
N ALA A 584 -20.66 -9.98 -32.98
CA ALA A 584 -21.38 -8.74 -33.29
C ALA A 584 -21.08 -8.16 -34.69
N GLY A 585 -20.28 -8.87 -35.50
CA GLY A 585 -19.91 -8.46 -36.85
C GLY A 585 -18.80 -7.41 -36.89
N VAL A 586 -17.92 -7.39 -35.89
CA VAL A 586 -16.71 -6.55 -35.87
C VAL A 586 -15.51 -7.40 -36.29
N VAL A 587 -14.75 -6.92 -37.26
CA VAL A 587 -13.47 -7.51 -37.65
C VAL A 587 -12.41 -7.06 -36.66
N VAL A 588 -12.00 -7.96 -35.77
CA VAL A 588 -10.94 -7.70 -34.79
C VAL A 588 -9.64 -8.36 -35.25
N LYS A 589 -8.60 -7.56 -35.48
CA LYS A 589 -7.24 -8.02 -35.79
C LYS A 589 -6.34 -7.81 -34.58
N VAL A 590 -5.72 -8.88 -34.08
CA VAL A 590 -4.74 -8.79 -33.00
C VAL A 590 -3.34 -8.78 -33.60
N ILE A 591 -2.54 -7.75 -33.32
CA ILE A 591 -1.16 -7.64 -33.78
C ILE A 591 -0.23 -7.70 -32.59
N ARG A 592 0.71 -8.65 -32.62
CA ARG A 592 1.78 -8.72 -31.64
C ARG A 592 2.87 -7.72 -32.00
N ALA A 593 3.07 -6.71 -31.17
CA ALA A 593 4.16 -5.74 -31.32
C ALA A 593 4.45 -5.04 -29.98
N ASP A 594 5.70 -4.65 -29.76
CA ASP A 594 6.06 -3.63 -28.78
C ASP A 594 5.96 -2.23 -29.40
N VAL A 595 5.25 -1.34 -28.73
CA VAL A 595 5.07 0.04 -29.20
C VAL A 595 6.34 0.87 -29.06
N SER A 596 7.25 0.49 -28.16
CA SER A 596 8.54 1.18 -28.00
C SER A 596 9.60 0.73 -29.02
N GLU A 597 9.27 -0.20 -29.91
CA GLU A 597 10.17 -0.72 -30.95
C GLU A 597 9.74 -0.25 -32.34
N TRP A 598 10.53 0.63 -32.95
CA TRP A 598 10.20 1.26 -34.24
C TRP A 598 9.90 0.23 -35.34
N ALA A 599 10.75 -0.78 -35.49
CA ALA A 599 10.62 -1.78 -36.55
C ALA A 599 9.32 -2.61 -36.39
N GLU A 600 8.93 -2.92 -35.15
CA GLU A 600 7.71 -3.68 -34.89
C GLU A 600 6.45 -2.86 -35.17
N LEU A 601 6.45 -1.58 -34.76
CA LEU A 601 5.31 -0.70 -35.00
C LEU A 601 5.18 -0.33 -36.48
N GLN A 602 6.29 -0.12 -37.19
CA GLN A 602 6.30 0.09 -38.64
C GLN A 602 5.71 -1.12 -39.38
N ARG A 603 6.10 -2.34 -38.99
CA ARG A 603 5.50 -3.58 -39.52
C ARG A 603 3.99 -3.64 -39.25
N ALA A 604 3.57 -3.32 -38.02
CA ALA A 604 2.16 -3.32 -37.66
C ALA A 604 1.34 -2.34 -38.53
N PHE A 605 1.84 -1.14 -38.79
CA PHE A 605 1.20 -0.17 -39.68
C PHE A 605 1.11 -0.68 -41.13
N GLY A 606 2.18 -1.29 -41.65
CA GLY A 606 2.17 -1.92 -42.97
C GLY A 606 1.12 -3.03 -43.09
N GLU A 607 0.99 -3.86 -42.05
CA GLU A 607 -0.05 -4.90 -41.99
C GLU A 607 -1.47 -4.34 -41.92
N ILE A 608 -1.69 -3.21 -41.24
CA ILE A 608 -3.01 -2.54 -41.19
C ILE A 608 -3.35 -2.01 -42.59
N GLN A 609 -2.44 -1.27 -43.20
CA GLN A 609 -2.64 -0.68 -44.53
C GLN A 609 -2.86 -1.72 -45.63
N ALA A 610 -2.21 -2.89 -45.54
CA ALA A 610 -2.33 -3.93 -46.55
C ALA A 610 -3.63 -4.75 -46.47
N SER A 611 -4.30 -4.81 -45.31
CA SER A 611 -5.37 -5.80 -45.06
C SER A 611 -6.68 -5.23 -44.51
N LEU A 612 -6.74 -3.94 -44.16
CA LEU A 612 -7.90 -3.31 -43.53
C LEU A 612 -8.24 -1.97 -44.20
N PRO A 613 -9.47 -1.45 -44.03
CA PRO A 613 -9.80 -0.09 -44.45
C PRO A 613 -8.91 0.97 -43.78
N PRO A 614 -8.91 2.22 -44.28
CA PRO A 614 -8.05 3.29 -43.77
C PRO A 614 -8.10 3.45 -42.24
N LEU A 615 -6.93 3.59 -41.62
CA LEU A 615 -6.80 3.88 -40.20
C LEU A 615 -7.25 5.32 -39.94
N ARG A 616 -8.31 5.50 -39.14
CA ARG A 616 -8.87 6.81 -38.79
C ARG A 616 -8.73 7.16 -37.32
N GLY A 617 -8.47 6.22 -36.43
CA GLY A 617 -8.32 6.56 -35.02
C GLY A 617 -7.27 5.73 -34.30
N ILE A 618 -6.57 6.37 -33.37
CA ILE A 618 -5.56 5.74 -32.53
C ILE A 618 -5.90 6.03 -31.07
N LEU A 619 -6.01 4.98 -30.25
CA LEU A 619 -6.06 5.08 -28.79
C LEU A 619 -4.84 4.38 -28.19
N HIS A 620 -4.04 5.16 -27.49
CA HIS A 620 -2.81 4.71 -26.86
C HIS A 620 -3.04 4.46 -25.37
N THR A 621 -3.32 3.19 -25.01
CA THR A 621 -3.54 2.75 -23.62
C THR A 621 -2.37 1.92 -23.07
N ALA A 622 -1.23 1.87 -23.76
CA ALA A 622 -0.08 1.11 -23.31
C ALA A 622 0.61 1.81 -22.12
N GLY A 623 1.02 1.03 -21.12
CA GLY A 623 1.67 1.55 -19.94
C GLY A 623 1.99 0.45 -18.93
N LEU A 624 2.88 0.75 -17.99
CA LEU A 624 3.20 -0.09 -16.85
C LEU A 624 3.53 0.78 -15.65
N LEU A 625 3.42 0.21 -14.45
CA LEU A 625 3.78 0.84 -13.17
C LEU A 625 4.97 0.11 -12.54
N ASP A 626 5.75 0.86 -11.78
CA ASP A 626 6.97 0.40 -11.12
C ASP A 626 7.39 1.47 -10.11
N ASP A 627 6.60 1.53 -9.04
CA ASP A 627 6.57 2.64 -8.12
C ASP A 627 7.62 2.46 -7.01
N ALA A 628 8.30 3.55 -6.67
CA ALA A 628 9.25 3.66 -5.56
C ALA A 628 9.49 5.16 -5.29
N LEU A 629 9.89 5.55 -4.09
CA LEU A 629 10.28 6.95 -3.81
C LEU A 629 11.47 7.36 -4.68
N LEU A 630 11.60 8.66 -4.97
CA LEU A 630 12.73 9.19 -5.75
C LEU A 630 14.09 8.81 -5.15
N ILE A 631 14.18 8.68 -3.84
CA ILE A 631 15.42 8.26 -3.15
C ILE A 631 15.85 6.82 -3.49
N SER A 632 14.90 5.94 -3.82
CA SER A 632 15.13 4.52 -4.11
C SER A 632 14.83 4.12 -5.55
N GLN A 633 14.21 5.00 -6.35
CA GLN A 633 14.02 4.78 -7.78
C GLN A 633 15.35 4.70 -8.52
N THR A 634 15.47 3.69 -9.36
CA THR A 634 16.65 3.46 -10.20
C THR A 634 16.39 3.82 -11.65
N TRP A 635 17.45 4.14 -12.39
CA TRP A 635 17.33 4.36 -13.83
C TRP A 635 16.76 3.14 -14.57
N ALA A 636 17.03 1.92 -14.11
CA ALA A 636 16.47 0.70 -14.71
C ALA A 636 14.92 0.67 -14.63
N GLN A 637 14.33 1.22 -13.57
CA GLN A 637 12.88 1.36 -13.45
C GLN A 637 12.34 2.44 -14.41
N PHE A 638 13.02 3.59 -14.53
CA PHE A 638 12.68 4.62 -15.53
C PHE A 638 12.75 4.07 -16.96
N ALA A 639 13.82 3.35 -17.30
CA ALA A 639 14.05 2.73 -18.59
C ALA A 639 13.03 1.63 -18.93
N ARG A 640 12.31 1.10 -17.93
CA ARG A 640 11.19 0.18 -18.12
C ARG A 640 9.87 0.93 -18.30
N VAL A 641 9.57 1.93 -17.46
CA VAL A 641 8.28 2.65 -17.41
C VAL A 641 8.10 3.65 -18.55
N MET A 642 9.13 4.41 -18.90
CA MET A 642 9.01 5.53 -19.84
C MET A 642 8.79 5.10 -21.30
N PRO A 643 9.53 4.12 -21.87
CA PRO A 643 9.48 3.85 -23.31
C PRO A 643 8.09 3.57 -23.89
N PRO A 644 7.21 2.75 -23.27
CA PRO A 644 5.91 2.45 -23.85
C PRO A 644 5.02 3.68 -24.07
N LYS A 645 5.15 4.71 -23.22
CA LYS A 645 4.39 5.97 -23.31
C LYS A 645 5.12 7.03 -24.12
N ILE A 646 6.43 7.15 -23.97
CA ILE A 646 7.23 8.17 -24.68
C ILE A 646 7.49 7.73 -26.12
N LEU A 647 8.28 6.68 -26.30
CA LEU A 647 8.62 6.18 -27.63
C LEU A 647 7.38 5.64 -28.34
N GLY A 648 6.48 4.96 -27.61
CA GLY A 648 5.23 4.47 -28.17
C GLY A 648 4.36 5.59 -28.77
N SER A 649 4.08 6.64 -28.02
CA SER A 649 3.28 7.76 -28.54
C SER A 649 4.02 8.55 -29.62
N TRP A 650 5.33 8.73 -29.51
CA TRP A 650 6.15 9.40 -30.53
C TRP A 650 6.14 8.64 -31.86
N TYR A 651 6.37 7.32 -31.85
CA TYR A 651 6.37 6.52 -33.07
C TYR A 651 4.97 6.42 -33.68
N LEU A 652 3.92 6.30 -32.85
CA LEU A 652 2.54 6.39 -33.33
C LEU A 652 2.29 7.74 -34.00
N HIS A 653 2.80 8.84 -33.43
CA HIS A 653 2.72 10.15 -34.05
C HIS A 653 3.43 10.14 -35.42
N GLN A 654 4.70 9.75 -35.49
CA GLN A 654 5.47 9.75 -36.74
C GLN A 654 4.83 8.91 -37.85
N LEU A 655 4.35 7.71 -37.52
CA LEU A 655 3.71 6.80 -38.48
C LEU A 655 2.30 7.24 -38.91
N SER A 656 1.70 8.20 -38.20
CA SER A 656 0.34 8.69 -38.48
C SER A 656 0.27 10.14 -38.96
N GLN A 657 1.40 10.85 -39.11
CA GLN A 657 1.40 12.27 -39.50
C GLN A 657 0.69 12.55 -40.82
N SER A 658 0.82 11.65 -41.80
CA SER A 658 0.20 11.80 -43.12
C SER A 658 -1.21 11.19 -43.21
N LEU A 659 -1.71 10.60 -42.12
CA LEU A 659 -3.02 9.99 -42.08
C LEU A 659 -4.05 11.03 -41.63
N ASP A 660 -5.17 11.09 -42.35
CA ASP A 660 -6.32 11.89 -41.94
C ASP A 660 -7.04 11.12 -40.82
N LEU A 661 -6.68 11.40 -39.56
CA LEU A 661 -7.28 10.77 -38.38
C LEU A 661 -8.49 11.58 -37.89
N ASP A 662 -9.51 10.89 -37.40
CA ASP A 662 -10.63 11.46 -36.63
C ASP A 662 -10.18 11.83 -35.22
N PHE A 663 -9.32 11.01 -34.60
CA PHE A 663 -8.75 11.26 -33.27
C PHE A 663 -7.42 10.53 -33.05
N PHE A 664 -6.60 11.11 -32.18
CA PHE A 664 -5.38 10.52 -31.63
C PHE A 664 -5.41 10.73 -30.12
N ILE A 665 -5.69 9.68 -29.37
CA ILE A 665 -5.97 9.77 -27.93
C ILE A 665 -4.89 9.05 -27.14
N CYS A 666 -4.25 9.75 -26.21
CA CYS A 666 -3.30 9.18 -25.26
C CYS A 666 -3.93 9.05 -23.87
N PHE A 667 -3.78 7.88 -23.25
CA PHE A 667 -4.22 7.64 -21.88
C PHE A 667 -3.08 8.02 -20.95
N SER A 668 -3.07 9.28 -20.56
CA SER A 668 -2.18 9.86 -19.56
C SER A 668 -2.71 9.61 -18.15
N SER A 669 -2.16 10.30 -17.15
CA SER A 669 -2.56 10.15 -15.75
C SER A 669 -2.60 11.50 -15.03
N SER A 670 -3.42 11.63 -14.00
CA SER A 670 -3.40 12.76 -13.07
C SER A 670 -2.01 12.95 -12.42
N ALA A 671 -1.18 11.90 -12.36
CA ALA A 671 0.20 11.98 -11.85
C ALA A 671 1.08 12.95 -12.65
N SER A 672 0.88 13.13 -13.97
CA SER A 672 1.61 14.15 -14.72
C SER A 672 1.09 15.56 -14.47
N LEU A 673 -0.14 15.74 -13.99
CA LEU A 673 -0.77 17.04 -13.74
C LEU A 673 -0.54 17.55 -12.31
N LEU A 674 -0.65 16.66 -11.33
CA LEU A 674 -0.56 16.99 -9.90
C LEU A 674 0.75 16.51 -9.26
N GLY A 675 1.49 15.61 -9.92
CA GLY A 675 2.54 14.81 -9.27
C GLY A 675 1.93 13.67 -8.47
N ASN A 676 2.74 12.65 -8.18
CA ASN A 676 2.36 11.62 -7.20
C ASN A 676 3.60 10.99 -6.58
N ALA A 677 3.65 10.96 -5.24
CA ALA A 677 4.78 10.40 -4.51
C ALA A 677 4.94 8.91 -4.83
N GLY A 678 6.15 8.52 -5.23
CA GLY A 678 6.49 7.18 -5.67
C GLY A 678 6.40 6.96 -7.19
N GLN A 679 5.93 7.95 -7.95
CA GLN A 679 5.62 7.82 -9.38
C GLN A 679 6.39 8.82 -10.26
N GLY A 680 7.65 9.14 -9.92
CA GLY A 680 8.48 10.09 -10.68
C GLY A 680 8.66 9.68 -12.15
N ASN A 681 9.05 8.43 -12.39
CA ASN A 681 9.14 7.81 -13.72
C ASN A 681 7.82 7.84 -14.53
N TYR A 682 6.70 7.52 -13.89
CA TYR A 682 5.38 7.46 -14.51
C TYR A 682 4.83 8.86 -14.82
N ALA A 683 4.96 9.81 -13.89
CA ALA A 683 4.59 11.21 -14.10
C ALA A 683 5.37 11.83 -15.26
N ALA A 684 6.69 11.60 -15.33
CA ALA A 684 7.54 12.03 -16.42
C ALA A 684 7.06 11.48 -17.79
N ALA A 685 6.79 10.18 -17.87
CA ALA A 685 6.33 9.53 -19.10
C ALA A 685 4.97 10.07 -19.60
N ASN A 686 4.05 10.34 -18.68
CA ASN A 686 2.73 10.87 -18.99
C ASN A 686 2.78 12.35 -19.40
N ALA A 687 3.65 13.16 -18.77
CA ALA A 687 3.85 14.56 -19.14
C ALA A 687 4.33 14.74 -20.59
N PHE A 688 5.17 13.82 -21.09
CA PHE A 688 5.54 13.79 -22.50
C PHE A 688 4.34 13.61 -23.44
N MET A 689 3.43 12.68 -23.12
CA MET A 689 2.23 12.45 -23.93
C MET A 689 1.28 13.66 -23.91
N ASP A 690 1.18 14.33 -22.76
CA ASP A 690 0.40 15.57 -22.62
C ASP A 690 0.93 16.64 -23.57
N ALA A 691 2.24 16.88 -23.53
CA ALA A 691 2.91 17.84 -24.41
C ALA A 691 2.80 17.44 -25.89
N LEU A 692 2.94 16.14 -26.22
CA LEU A 692 2.80 15.65 -27.60
C LEU A 692 1.38 15.89 -28.14
N CYS A 693 0.34 15.64 -27.35
CA CYS A 693 -1.04 15.89 -27.78
C CYS A 693 -1.32 17.37 -28.01
N GLN A 694 -0.81 18.24 -27.12
CA GLN A 694 -0.90 19.70 -27.29
C GLN A 694 -0.14 20.18 -28.52
N TRP A 695 1.07 19.66 -28.74
CA TRP A 695 1.88 19.95 -29.93
C TRP A 695 1.14 19.53 -31.21
N ARG A 696 0.55 18.33 -31.24
CA ARG A 696 -0.25 17.87 -32.38
C ARG A 696 -1.40 18.83 -32.69
N CYS A 697 -2.13 19.26 -31.65
CA CYS A 697 -3.23 20.23 -31.80
C CYS A 697 -2.75 21.56 -32.37
N HIS A 698 -1.62 22.08 -31.88
CA HIS A 698 -1.03 23.32 -32.38
C HIS A 698 -0.72 23.26 -33.88
N HIS A 699 -0.29 22.10 -34.36
CA HIS A 699 -0.02 21.84 -35.79
C HIS A 699 -1.24 21.36 -36.60
N GLY A 700 -2.46 21.50 -36.06
CA GLY A 700 -3.69 21.13 -36.76
C GLY A 700 -3.89 19.62 -36.92
N LEU A 701 -3.13 18.80 -36.21
CA LEU A 701 -3.31 17.35 -36.13
C LEU A 701 -4.20 16.99 -34.94
N PRO A 702 -5.07 15.98 -35.04
CA PRO A 702 -5.84 15.50 -33.89
C PRO A 702 -4.90 15.07 -32.76
N GLY A 703 -5.18 15.44 -31.52
CA GLY A 703 -4.44 15.06 -30.33
C GLY A 703 -5.23 15.31 -29.06
N LEU A 704 -5.41 14.29 -28.23
CA LEU A 704 -6.10 14.41 -26.95
C LEU A 704 -5.41 13.56 -25.89
N SER A 705 -4.99 14.19 -24.80
CA SER A 705 -4.47 13.47 -23.64
C SER A 705 -5.49 13.48 -22.51
N PHE A 706 -5.83 12.32 -21.96
CA PHE A 706 -6.64 12.21 -20.74
C PHE A 706 -5.75 11.96 -19.54
N ASN A 707 -5.68 12.90 -18.61
CA ASN A 707 -5.02 12.71 -17.31
C ASN A 707 -5.99 12.01 -16.35
N TRP A 708 -6.10 10.70 -16.49
CA TRP A 708 -6.99 9.89 -15.65
C TRP A 708 -6.50 9.84 -14.20
N GLY A 709 -7.43 10.09 -13.27
CA GLY A 709 -7.35 9.62 -11.90
C GLY A 709 -7.41 8.08 -11.84
N PRO A 710 -7.26 7.50 -10.64
CA PRO A 710 -7.26 6.05 -10.49
C PRO A 710 -8.60 5.45 -10.92
N TRP A 711 -8.59 4.35 -11.66
CA TRP A 711 -9.81 3.63 -12.05
C TRP A 711 -10.17 2.60 -10.98
N ALA A 712 -11.45 2.44 -10.66
CA ALA A 712 -11.93 1.37 -9.80
C ALA A 712 -11.88 0.02 -10.53
N GLU A 713 -11.40 -1.03 -9.84
CA GLU A 713 -11.59 -2.45 -10.19
C GLU A 713 -11.09 -2.92 -11.58
N THR A 714 -10.39 -2.08 -12.34
CA THR A 714 -9.92 -2.37 -13.72
C THR A 714 -8.54 -1.79 -13.99
N GLY A 715 -7.87 -2.23 -15.06
CA GLY A 715 -6.55 -1.70 -15.46
C GLY A 715 -5.39 -2.03 -14.52
N MET A 716 -4.39 -1.15 -14.49
CA MET A 716 -3.20 -1.27 -13.64
C MET A 716 -3.55 -1.19 -12.13
N THR A 717 -4.72 -0.65 -11.77
CA THR A 717 -5.17 -0.53 -10.37
C THR A 717 -5.79 -1.82 -9.80
N ALA A 718 -6.20 -2.75 -10.67
CA ALA A 718 -6.69 -4.08 -10.29
C ALA A 718 -5.58 -5.00 -9.76
N GLN A 719 -4.31 -4.74 -10.12
CA GLN A 719 -3.12 -5.49 -9.69
C GLN A 719 -2.42 -4.86 -8.47
N LEU A 720 -2.94 -3.74 -7.95
CA LEU A 720 -2.38 -3.06 -6.78
C LEU A 720 -2.81 -3.77 -5.49
N SER A 721 -1.88 -3.89 -4.54
CA SER A 721 -2.16 -4.40 -3.19
C SER A 721 -3.21 -3.54 -2.48
N SER A 722 -3.94 -4.13 -1.53
CA SER A 722 -4.95 -3.45 -0.70
C SER A 722 -4.41 -2.20 0.00
N GLY A 723 -3.12 -2.18 0.36
CA GLY A 723 -2.43 -1.03 0.94
C GLY A 723 -2.35 0.20 0.03
N LEU A 724 -2.16 0.02 -1.28
CA LEU A 724 -2.05 1.15 -2.22
C LEU A 724 -3.42 1.78 -2.57
N ARG A 725 -4.53 1.03 -2.46
CA ARG A 725 -5.89 1.59 -2.59
C ARG A 725 -6.28 2.44 -1.37
N SER A 726 -5.95 1.98 -0.16
CA SER A 726 -6.06 2.78 1.07
C SER A 726 -5.23 4.07 0.97
N ARG A 727 -4.08 4.00 0.30
CA ARG A 727 -3.18 5.14 0.05
C ARG A 727 -3.75 6.19 -0.93
N LEU A 728 -4.38 5.78 -2.04
CA LEU A 728 -4.98 6.72 -3.00
C LEU A 728 -6.11 7.55 -2.37
N SER A 729 -6.98 6.91 -1.58
CA SER A 729 -8.01 7.63 -0.79
C SER A 729 -7.38 8.59 0.23
N ARG A 730 -6.24 8.23 0.83
CA ARG A 730 -5.48 9.12 1.72
C ARG A 730 -4.86 10.33 0.98
N LEU A 731 -4.55 10.23 -0.31
CA LEU A 731 -4.02 11.32 -1.13
C LEU A 731 -5.10 12.32 -1.61
N GLY A 732 -6.36 12.14 -1.20
CA GLY A 732 -7.44 13.05 -1.56
C GLY A 732 -7.90 12.93 -3.01
N ILE A 733 -7.63 11.78 -3.67
CA ILE A 733 -8.14 11.44 -5.00
C ILE A 733 -8.87 10.10 -4.92
N GLN A 734 -10.15 10.10 -5.27
CA GLN A 734 -10.98 8.90 -5.26
C GLN A 734 -10.97 8.15 -6.59
N PRO A 735 -11.20 6.82 -6.59
CA PRO A 735 -11.34 6.05 -7.82
C PRO A 735 -12.52 6.49 -8.69
N ILE A 736 -12.32 6.42 -10.01
CA ILE A 736 -13.34 6.65 -11.05
C ILE A 736 -13.94 5.30 -11.44
N ALA A 737 -15.26 5.17 -11.43
CA ALA A 737 -15.91 3.93 -11.87
C ALA A 737 -15.72 3.73 -13.38
N PRO A 738 -15.51 2.49 -13.88
CA PRO A 738 -15.27 2.25 -15.30
C PRO A 738 -16.37 2.79 -16.22
N GLY A 739 -17.64 2.67 -15.82
CA GLY A 739 -18.77 3.21 -16.58
C GLY A 739 -18.73 4.72 -16.75
N GLU A 740 -18.37 5.46 -15.69
CA GLU A 740 -18.20 6.92 -15.73
C GLU A 740 -17.02 7.30 -16.65
N GLY A 741 -15.89 6.61 -16.52
CA GLY A 741 -14.71 6.86 -17.35
C GLY A 741 -14.95 6.61 -18.84
N LEU A 742 -15.65 5.53 -19.20
CA LEU A 742 -16.02 5.22 -20.59
C LEU A 742 -17.03 6.23 -21.15
N GLN A 743 -17.97 6.70 -20.33
CA GLN A 743 -18.91 7.75 -20.71
C GLN A 743 -18.19 9.07 -21.01
N ILE A 744 -17.19 9.44 -20.20
CA ILE A 744 -16.35 10.62 -20.45
C ILE A 744 -15.58 10.46 -21.75
N LEU A 745 -14.93 9.32 -21.96
CA LEU A 745 -14.18 9.03 -23.18
C LEU A 745 -15.08 9.17 -24.42
N GLN A 746 -16.30 8.63 -24.37
CA GLN A 746 -17.28 8.76 -25.45
C GLN A 746 -17.67 10.22 -25.73
N GLN A 747 -17.93 11.00 -24.69
CA GLN A 747 -18.33 12.41 -24.82
C GLN A 747 -17.22 13.31 -25.33
N GLN A 748 -15.96 12.96 -25.03
CA GLN A 748 -14.76 13.75 -25.30
C GLN A 748 -13.99 13.26 -26.54
N LEU A 749 -14.52 12.30 -27.29
CA LEU A 749 -13.78 11.64 -28.38
C LEU A 749 -13.30 12.64 -29.47
N GLY A 750 -14.03 13.73 -29.69
CA GLY A 750 -13.68 14.80 -30.63
C GLY A 750 -12.96 16.00 -30.02
N SER A 751 -12.69 15.97 -28.72
CA SER A 751 -11.98 17.04 -28.05
C SER A 751 -10.50 17.05 -28.43
N GLN A 752 -9.84 18.18 -28.20
CA GLN A 752 -8.44 18.40 -28.55
C GLN A 752 -7.70 18.94 -27.32
N GLY A 753 -6.40 18.67 -27.24
CA GLY A 753 -5.51 19.17 -26.20
C GLY A 753 -5.38 18.20 -25.02
N GLN A 754 -5.68 18.69 -23.82
CA GLN A 754 -5.47 17.96 -22.56
C GLN A 754 -6.70 18.08 -21.67
N VAL A 755 -7.15 16.95 -21.10
CA VAL A 755 -8.29 16.88 -20.20
C VAL A 755 -7.91 16.08 -18.95
N GLY A 756 -7.99 16.72 -17.79
CA GLY A 756 -7.90 16.06 -16.50
C GLY A 756 -9.22 15.43 -16.11
N VAL A 757 -9.20 14.15 -15.71
CA VAL A 757 -10.38 13.46 -15.18
C VAL A 757 -10.07 13.02 -13.77
N ILE A 758 -10.52 13.77 -12.78
CA ILE A 758 -10.08 13.62 -11.39
C ILE A 758 -11.28 13.72 -10.45
N ARG A 759 -11.40 12.77 -9.51
CA ARG A 759 -12.37 12.85 -8.42
C ARG A 759 -11.64 13.30 -7.15
N PHE A 760 -11.75 14.57 -6.80
CA PHE A 760 -11.14 15.09 -5.58
C PHE A 760 -11.96 14.71 -4.34
N ASP A 761 -11.26 14.27 -3.30
CA ASP A 761 -11.72 14.25 -1.92
C ASP A 761 -11.09 15.45 -1.19
N TRP A 762 -11.81 16.58 -1.20
CA TRP A 762 -11.32 17.85 -0.66
C TRP A 762 -11.13 17.83 0.86
N GLU A 763 -11.90 17.00 1.57
CA GLU A 763 -11.79 16.80 3.01
C GLU A 763 -10.45 16.13 3.35
N GLY A 764 -10.08 15.09 2.60
CA GLY A 764 -8.77 14.44 2.71
C GLY A 764 -7.60 15.28 2.19
N LEU A 765 -7.80 16.04 1.11
CA LEU A 765 -6.75 16.77 0.39
C LEU A 765 -6.38 18.13 1.02
N SER A 766 -7.38 18.95 1.35
CA SER A 766 -7.19 20.35 1.77
C SER A 766 -6.23 20.54 2.96
N PRO A 767 -6.16 19.66 3.97
CA PRO A 767 -5.25 19.83 5.09
C PRO A 767 -3.78 19.57 4.70
N ARG A 768 -3.52 18.98 3.53
CA ARG A 768 -2.18 18.50 3.10
C ARG A 768 -1.54 19.38 2.02
N LEU A 769 -2.32 20.25 1.37
CA LEU A 769 -1.83 21.09 0.27
C LEU A 769 -0.73 22.04 0.74
N SER A 770 0.38 22.09 0.01
CA SER A 770 1.38 23.15 0.17
C SER A 770 0.81 24.52 -0.25
N ALA A 771 1.49 25.61 0.07
CA ALA A 771 1.08 26.94 -0.39
C ALA A 771 1.00 27.02 -1.93
N GLY A 772 1.97 26.40 -2.63
CA GLY A 772 1.99 26.33 -4.08
C GLY A 772 0.86 25.49 -4.66
N ASP A 773 0.54 24.33 -4.05
CA ASP A 773 -0.57 23.49 -4.51
C ASP A 773 -1.92 24.17 -4.29
N ARG A 774 -2.09 24.92 -3.20
CA ARG A 774 -3.31 25.74 -2.98
C ARG A 774 -3.44 26.82 -4.05
N ALA A 775 -2.37 27.53 -4.38
CA ALA A 775 -2.39 28.53 -5.45
C ALA A 775 -2.78 27.91 -6.79
N PHE A 776 -2.21 26.74 -7.11
CA PHE A 776 -2.53 25.99 -8.33
C PHE A 776 -4.01 25.53 -8.37
N LEU A 777 -4.55 25.07 -7.24
CA LEU A 777 -5.93 24.56 -7.11
C LEU A 777 -6.96 25.63 -6.72
N ALA A 778 -6.55 26.90 -6.56
CA ALA A 778 -7.38 27.95 -5.98
C ALA A 778 -8.74 28.14 -6.69
N ALA A 779 -8.79 27.93 -8.00
CA ALA A 779 -10.01 28.07 -8.80
C ALA A 779 -10.98 26.88 -8.68
N VAL A 780 -10.52 25.74 -8.16
CA VAL A 780 -11.31 24.50 -8.04
C VAL A 780 -11.55 24.07 -6.59
N LEU A 781 -10.76 24.61 -5.66
CA LEU A 781 -10.88 24.39 -4.22
C LEU A 781 -12.20 25.00 -3.71
N PRO A 782 -13.08 24.22 -3.05
CA PRO A 782 -14.33 24.74 -2.50
C PRO A 782 -14.08 25.82 -1.44
N ALA A 783 -14.98 26.82 -1.38
CA ALA A 783 -14.82 28.00 -0.52
C ALA A 783 -14.65 27.65 0.97
N GLU A 784 -15.35 26.62 1.45
CA GLU A 784 -15.25 26.09 2.81
C GLU A 784 -13.84 25.60 3.19
N PHE A 785 -13.02 25.21 2.21
CA PHE A 785 -11.64 24.79 2.41
C PHE A 785 -10.62 25.89 2.08
N SER A 786 -11.07 27.07 1.64
CA SER A 786 -10.23 28.19 1.23
C SER A 786 -9.81 29.12 2.38
N GLU A 787 -10.57 29.17 3.49
CA GLU A 787 -10.35 30.11 4.61
C GLU A 787 -9.50 29.57 5.77
N ILE A 788 -9.13 28.29 5.74
CA ILE A 788 -8.29 27.69 6.79
C ILE A 788 -6.85 28.16 6.54
N LEU A 789 -6.46 29.33 7.06
CA LEU A 789 -5.09 29.74 7.44
C LEU A 789 -5.04 31.24 7.84
N THR A 790 -5.31 31.54 9.12
CA THR A 790 -4.48 32.53 9.82
C THR A 790 -3.58 31.75 10.77
N PRO A 791 -2.24 31.90 10.70
CA PRO A 791 -1.37 31.33 11.72
C PRO A 791 -1.75 31.97 13.05
N ARG A 792 -2.31 31.19 13.98
CA ARG A 792 -2.33 31.60 15.38
C ARG A 792 -0.89 31.60 15.84
N THR A 793 -0.28 32.79 15.92
CA THR A 793 0.95 32.99 16.69
C THR A 793 0.63 32.66 18.14
N SER A 794 0.88 31.41 18.55
CA SER A 794 0.87 31.04 19.95
C SER A 794 1.97 31.82 20.66
N SER A 795 1.61 32.43 21.77
CA SER A 795 2.50 33.30 22.53
C SER A 795 3.66 32.48 23.11
N SER A 796 4.83 33.09 23.22
CA SER A 796 6.07 32.49 23.75
C SER A 796 5.94 31.86 25.14
N ARG A 797 4.87 32.15 25.90
CA ARG A 797 4.56 31.50 27.18
C ARG A 797 3.97 30.10 27.03
N GLU A 798 3.12 29.84 26.03
CA GLU A 798 2.58 28.49 25.78
C GLU A 798 3.69 27.54 25.27
N GLN A 799 4.68 28.06 24.55
CA GLN A 799 5.83 27.27 24.10
C GLN A 799 6.82 26.92 25.22
N GLN A 800 6.85 27.68 26.33
CA GLN A 800 7.72 27.37 27.46
C GLN A 800 7.09 26.34 28.43
N GLU A 801 5.77 26.34 28.60
CA GLU A 801 5.06 25.34 29.44
C GLU A 801 4.99 23.95 28.79
N ILE A 802 4.84 23.89 27.46
CA ILE A 802 4.86 22.61 26.73
C ILE A 802 6.26 21.97 26.84
N ALA A 803 7.34 22.73 27.07
CA ALA A 803 8.72 22.22 27.08
C ALA A 803 9.05 21.26 28.24
N THR A 804 8.35 21.36 29.36
CA THR A 804 8.70 20.63 30.59
C THR A 804 7.82 19.38 30.84
N GLN A 805 6.70 19.24 30.12
CA GLN A 805 5.80 18.07 30.12
C GLN A 805 5.84 17.26 28.80
N ARG A 806 6.87 17.48 27.97
CA ARG A 806 6.85 17.27 26.51
C ARG A 806 7.11 15.83 26.03
N GLN A 807 7.85 15.02 26.79
CA GLN A 807 8.40 13.76 26.28
C GLN A 807 7.33 12.66 26.16
N ASP A 808 6.54 12.46 27.22
CA ASP A 808 5.46 11.46 27.25
C ASP A 808 4.33 11.82 26.28
N HIS A 809 4.04 13.11 26.12
CA HIS A 809 2.98 13.58 25.21
C HIS A 809 3.37 13.40 23.73
N VAL A 810 4.64 13.63 23.38
CA VAL A 810 5.15 13.40 22.02
C VAL A 810 5.27 11.92 21.71
N GLN A 811 5.66 11.12 22.70
CA GLN A 811 5.67 9.67 22.59
C GLN A 811 4.26 9.13 22.30
N ALA A 812 3.25 9.55 23.08
CA ALA A 812 1.85 9.16 22.87
C ALA A 812 1.32 9.61 21.51
N LEU A 813 1.66 10.83 21.07
CA LEU A 813 1.32 11.31 19.74
C LEU A 813 1.94 10.44 18.65
N LEU A 814 3.24 10.13 18.75
CA LEU A 814 3.94 9.29 17.79
C LEU A 814 3.37 7.87 17.75
N GLN A 815 3.05 7.28 18.91
CA GLN A 815 2.38 5.98 19.01
C GLN A 815 1.04 5.98 18.28
N ASP A 816 0.19 6.98 18.50
CA ASP A 816 -1.11 7.11 17.84
C ASP A 816 -0.97 7.33 16.33
N GLN A 817 -0.01 8.15 15.89
CA GLN A 817 0.22 8.38 14.46
C GLN A 817 0.75 7.15 13.73
N VAL A 818 1.73 6.45 14.31
CA VAL A 818 2.30 5.22 13.73
C VAL A 818 1.24 4.11 13.69
N THR A 819 0.46 3.95 14.76
CA THR A 819 -0.64 2.97 14.84
C THR A 819 -1.68 3.21 13.73
N ARG A 820 -2.10 4.47 13.52
CA ARG A 820 -3.03 4.84 12.45
C ARG A 820 -2.45 4.67 11.05
N LEU A 821 -1.17 5.00 10.87
CA LEU A 821 -0.49 4.85 9.58
C LEU A 821 -0.41 3.40 9.14
N LEU A 822 -0.01 2.52 10.07
CA LEU A 822 0.11 1.08 9.86
C LEU A 822 -1.22 0.33 9.91
N GLY A 823 -2.29 1.00 10.35
CA GLY A 823 -3.62 0.38 10.49
C GLY A 823 -3.65 -0.72 11.55
N LEU A 824 -2.77 -0.63 12.56
CA LEU A 824 -2.68 -1.61 13.64
C LEU A 824 -3.84 -1.39 14.61
N GLN A 825 -4.47 -2.47 15.05
CA GLN A 825 -5.43 -2.47 16.16
C GLN A 825 -4.71 -3.03 17.39
N LEU A 826 -4.13 -2.13 18.20
CA LEU A 826 -3.36 -2.51 19.38
C LEU A 826 -4.19 -2.28 20.64
N THR A 827 -4.12 -3.24 21.56
CA THR A 827 -4.72 -3.15 22.91
C THR A 827 -3.82 -2.44 23.91
N GLU A 828 -2.52 -2.33 23.62
CA GLU A 828 -1.53 -1.60 24.41
C GLU A 828 -0.81 -0.56 23.52
N PRO A 829 -0.27 0.54 24.09
CA PRO A 829 0.52 1.50 23.33
C PRO A 829 1.69 0.81 22.63
N LEU A 830 1.94 1.16 21.36
CA LEU A 830 3.02 0.58 20.58
C LEU A 830 4.36 0.68 21.33
N ASP A 831 5.04 -0.44 21.54
CA ASP A 831 6.34 -0.47 22.24
C ASP A 831 7.28 0.56 21.59
N PRO A 832 7.78 1.56 22.34
CA PRO A 832 8.59 2.64 21.78
C PRO A 832 9.88 2.18 21.11
N GLN A 833 10.34 0.96 21.41
CA GLN A 833 11.60 0.40 20.90
C GLN A 833 11.45 -0.41 19.61
N VAL A 834 10.22 -0.75 19.22
CA VAL A 834 9.97 -1.56 18.03
C VAL A 834 10.25 -0.76 16.76
N ASP A 835 11.11 -1.31 15.91
CA ASP A 835 11.41 -0.76 14.58
C ASP A 835 10.14 -0.70 13.72
N PHE A 836 9.84 0.47 13.17
CA PHE A 836 8.68 0.67 12.33
C PHE A 836 8.66 -0.24 11.09
N PHE A 837 9.82 -0.58 10.51
CA PHE A 837 9.87 -1.50 9.37
C PHE A 837 9.51 -2.93 9.77
N ALA A 838 9.83 -3.34 11.00
CA ALA A 838 9.43 -4.64 11.53
C ALA A 838 7.90 -4.74 11.71
N LEU A 839 7.22 -3.61 11.89
CA LEU A 839 5.77 -3.49 11.98
C LEU A 839 5.07 -3.31 10.62
N GLY A 840 5.83 -3.39 9.52
CA GLY A 840 5.30 -3.25 8.17
C GLY A 840 5.23 -1.81 7.66
N MET A 841 5.92 -0.85 8.30
CA MET A 841 6.11 0.48 7.72
C MET A 841 6.98 0.37 6.48
N ASP A 842 6.53 0.93 5.37
CA ASP A 842 7.34 1.06 4.16
C ASP A 842 7.91 2.50 4.02
N SER A 843 8.75 2.69 3.02
CA SER A 843 9.41 3.98 2.78
C SER A 843 8.42 5.12 2.47
N LEU A 844 7.25 4.80 1.91
CA LEU A 844 6.21 5.77 1.55
C LEU A 844 5.36 6.13 2.77
N MET A 845 5.09 5.18 3.67
CA MET A 845 4.45 5.44 4.97
C MET A 845 5.34 6.30 5.88
N ALA A 846 6.66 6.11 5.81
CA ALA A 846 7.62 6.97 6.51
C ALA A 846 7.56 8.44 6.02
N LEU A 847 7.28 8.65 4.74
CA LEU A 847 7.09 9.98 4.16
C LEU A 847 5.81 10.66 4.67
N ASP A 848 4.72 9.89 4.75
CA ASP A 848 3.46 10.36 5.31
C ASP A 848 3.61 10.74 6.79
N LEU A 849 4.35 9.91 7.57
CA LEU A 849 4.67 10.20 8.97
C LEU A 849 5.48 11.50 9.11
N ARG A 850 6.52 11.67 8.28
CA ARG A 850 7.33 12.91 8.26
C ARG A 850 6.45 14.15 8.03
N ASN A 851 5.60 14.13 6.99
CA ASN A 851 4.75 15.26 6.63
C ASN A 851 3.78 15.62 7.76
N LEU A 852 3.24 14.60 8.43
CA LEU A 852 2.36 14.79 9.56
C LEU A 852 3.08 15.41 10.77
N LEU A 853 4.29 14.93 11.08
CA LEU A 853 5.09 15.45 12.19
C LEU A 853 5.53 16.90 11.96
N HIS A 854 5.95 17.25 10.74
CA HIS A 854 6.28 18.63 10.39
C HIS A 854 5.09 19.57 10.63
N LYS A 855 3.87 19.14 10.27
CA LYS A 855 2.65 19.94 10.44
C LYS A 855 2.24 20.10 11.91
N GLN A 856 2.27 19.02 12.69
CA GLN A 856 1.78 19.04 14.08
C GLN A 856 2.78 19.59 15.08
N LEU A 857 4.07 19.33 14.87
CA LEU A 857 5.13 19.65 15.82
C LEU A 857 6.03 20.81 15.35
N GLY A 858 5.92 21.23 14.08
CA GLY A 858 6.79 22.25 13.50
C GLY A 858 8.24 21.79 13.36
N VAL A 859 8.52 20.48 13.48
CA VAL A 859 9.87 19.92 13.46
C VAL A 859 10.16 19.35 12.07
N ASP A 860 11.26 19.80 11.47
CA ASP A 860 11.70 19.32 10.16
C ASP A 860 12.67 18.14 10.31
N LEU A 861 12.23 16.95 9.89
CA LEU A 861 13.00 15.70 9.95
C LEU A 861 13.32 15.22 8.52
N PRO A 862 14.60 15.03 8.16
CA PRO A 862 14.96 14.43 6.88
C PRO A 862 14.33 13.04 6.69
N ILE A 863 13.89 12.70 5.48
CA ILE A 863 13.32 11.37 5.21
C ILE A 863 14.32 10.22 5.49
N SER A 864 15.61 10.50 5.31
CA SER A 864 16.71 9.58 5.63
C SER A 864 16.74 9.18 7.10
N THR A 865 16.26 10.04 8.01
CA THR A 865 16.09 9.71 9.42
C THR A 865 15.25 8.45 9.55
N PHE A 866 14.09 8.40 8.90
CA PHE A 866 13.16 7.28 8.99
C PHE A 866 13.65 5.99 8.34
N MET A 867 14.73 6.03 7.53
CA MET A 867 15.25 4.85 6.81
C MET A 867 16.31 4.07 7.59
N ALA A 868 16.72 4.54 8.78
CA ALA A 868 17.81 3.96 9.56
C ALA A 868 17.36 2.96 10.65
N GLY A 869 16.17 2.37 10.54
CA GLY A 869 15.58 1.52 11.58
C GLY A 869 15.08 2.35 12.76
N VAL A 870 14.06 3.16 12.51
CA VAL A 870 13.55 4.13 13.49
C VAL A 870 12.40 3.55 14.29
N ASN A 871 12.40 3.84 15.58
CA ASN A 871 11.33 3.55 16.51
C ASN A 871 10.84 4.85 17.18
N ILE A 872 9.75 4.78 17.97
CA ILE A 872 9.18 5.97 18.61
C ILE A 872 10.20 6.63 19.54
N GLU A 873 10.94 5.84 20.32
CA GLU A 873 11.92 6.37 21.28
C GLU A 873 12.97 7.25 20.58
N THR A 874 13.50 6.76 19.45
CA THR A 874 14.49 7.49 18.65
C THR A 874 13.90 8.77 18.05
N LEU A 875 12.63 8.75 17.60
CA LEU A 875 11.95 9.96 17.11
C LEU A 875 11.72 10.99 18.21
N VAL A 876 11.28 10.57 19.40
CA VAL A 876 11.08 11.45 20.55
C VAL A 876 12.40 12.14 20.90
N GLN A 877 13.51 11.38 20.95
CA GLN A 877 14.84 11.93 21.20
C GLN A 877 15.26 12.94 20.13
N LEU A 878 15.07 12.63 18.85
CA LEU A 878 15.42 13.53 17.74
C LEU A 878 14.58 14.81 17.73
N ILE A 879 13.27 14.70 17.96
CA ILE A 879 12.35 15.83 18.07
C ILE A 879 12.77 16.72 19.25
N HIS A 880 13.09 16.12 20.39
CA HIS A 880 13.55 16.84 21.57
C HIS A 880 14.89 17.54 21.35
N GLN A 881 15.86 16.86 20.72
CA GLN A 881 17.14 17.47 20.32
C GLN A 881 16.94 18.66 19.38
N ARG A 882 16.00 18.56 18.43
CA ARG A 882 15.70 19.67 17.50
C ARG A 882 14.99 20.83 18.18
N TRP A 883 14.11 20.58 19.14
CA TRP A 883 13.52 21.65 19.95
C TRP A 883 14.53 22.31 20.90
N GLN A 884 15.45 21.54 21.48
CA GLN A 884 16.54 22.09 22.30
C GLN A 884 17.53 22.91 21.47
N ALA A 885 17.84 22.44 20.24
CA ALA A 885 18.59 23.22 19.25
C ALA A 885 17.78 24.42 18.69
N GLY A 886 16.49 24.52 19.02
CA GLY A 886 15.58 25.61 18.66
C GLY A 886 15.70 26.86 19.53
N GLU A 887 16.45 26.83 20.65
CA GLU A 887 16.85 28.04 21.39
C GLU A 887 18.34 28.40 21.21
N GLN A 888 19.16 27.52 20.64
CA GLN A 888 20.51 27.84 20.17
C GLN A 888 20.84 27.07 18.90
N SER A 889 20.96 27.79 17.79
CA SER A 889 21.54 27.24 16.56
C SER A 889 22.93 26.64 16.83
N HIS A 890 23.18 25.48 16.20
CA HIS A 890 24.46 24.78 15.94
C HIS A 890 24.76 23.53 16.79
N GLY A 891 24.89 22.39 16.08
CA GLY A 891 25.70 21.24 16.49
C GLY A 891 24.91 19.96 16.80
N ALA A 892 24.72 19.08 15.81
CA ALA A 892 24.33 17.70 16.06
C ALA A 892 25.60 16.82 16.06
N GLY A 893 26.03 16.42 17.27
CA GLY A 893 27.03 15.37 17.46
C GLY A 893 26.45 14.01 17.11
N SER A 894 27.20 13.23 16.33
CA SER A 894 26.87 11.85 15.96
C SER A 894 26.94 10.92 17.17
N LEU A 895 25.86 10.20 17.47
CA LEU A 895 25.92 9.01 18.35
C LEU A 895 26.07 7.76 17.48
N GLN A 896 27.19 7.07 17.64
CA GLN A 896 27.39 5.71 17.13
C GLN A 896 26.63 4.73 18.04
N VAL A 897 25.69 3.99 17.47
CA VAL A 897 25.05 2.84 18.14
C VAL A 897 26.02 1.65 18.04
N GLN A 898 26.52 1.16 19.18
CA GLN A 898 27.28 -0.09 19.21
C GLN A 898 26.32 -1.29 19.33
N PRO A 899 26.53 -2.38 18.58
CA PRO A 899 25.76 -3.60 18.75
C PRO A 899 26.10 -4.27 20.09
N GLY A 900 25.10 -4.54 20.92
CA GLY A 900 25.29 -5.31 22.15
C GLY A 900 25.64 -6.78 21.85
N GLU A 901 26.74 -7.27 22.42
CA GLU A 901 27.10 -8.69 22.40
C GLU A 901 26.10 -9.51 23.24
N ARG A 902 25.47 -10.51 22.63
CA ARG A 902 24.70 -11.53 23.37
C ARG A 902 25.66 -12.47 24.11
N SER A 903 25.45 -12.60 25.43
CA SER A 903 26.18 -13.51 26.31
C SER A 903 25.89 -14.97 25.97
N LYS A 904 26.92 -15.82 25.97
CA LYS A 904 26.89 -17.29 25.73
C LYS A 904 26.14 -18.11 26.79
N ALA A 905 25.26 -17.50 27.59
CA ALA A 905 24.54 -18.17 28.69
C ALA A 905 23.03 -18.42 28.38
N GLU A 906 22.52 -17.99 27.23
CA GLU A 906 21.09 -18.08 26.87
C GLU A 906 20.73 -19.21 25.89
N ASP A 907 21.67 -20.08 25.51
CA ASP A 907 21.47 -21.20 24.56
C ASP A 907 20.54 -22.32 25.08
N ALA A 908 19.84 -22.12 26.20
CA ALA A 908 18.94 -23.09 26.82
C ALA A 908 17.44 -22.79 26.64
N ASN A 909 17.06 -21.64 26.04
CA ASN A 909 15.64 -21.28 25.87
C ASN A 909 15.20 -21.43 24.40
N PRO A 910 14.13 -22.19 24.09
CA PRO A 910 13.66 -22.40 22.73
C PRO A 910 13.17 -21.08 22.10
N LEU A 911 13.76 -20.71 20.96
CA LEU A 911 13.34 -19.51 20.21
C LEU A 911 11.96 -19.76 19.58
N ALA A 912 11.00 -18.88 19.86
CA ALA A 912 9.66 -18.98 19.27
C ALA A 912 9.69 -18.77 17.75
N LEU A 913 8.85 -19.51 17.02
CA LEU A 913 8.70 -19.33 15.57
C LEU A 913 7.92 -18.04 15.28
N SER A 914 8.26 -17.39 14.17
CA SER A 914 7.37 -16.37 13.59
C SER A 914 6.05 -17.02 13.11
N LEU A 915 4.98 -16.22 13.00
CA LEU A 915 3.67 -16.71 12.52
C LEU A 915 3.76 -17.41 11.16
N ASN A 916 4.61 -16.91 10.26
CA ASN A 916 4.83 -17.54 8.95
C ASN A 916 5.57 -18.89 9.07
N GLN A 917 6.58 -18.96 9.94
CA GLN A 917 7.29 -20.22 10.19
C GLN A 917 6.38 -21.25 10.88
N ALA A 918 5.55 -20.82 11.84
CA ALA A 918 4.56 -21.68 12.50
C ALA A 918 3.54 -22.23 11.50
N SER A 919 3.07 -21.40 10.57
CA SER A 919 2.16 -21.82 9.48
C SER A 919 2.81 -22.85 8.56
N LEU A 920 4.04 -22.60 8.11
CA LEU A 920 4.79 -23.52 7.26
C LEU A 920 5.13 -24.84 7.98
N TRP A 921 5.44 -24.78 9.28
CA TRP A 921 5.68 -25.95 10.11
C TRP A 921 4.40 -26.78 10.28
N PHE A 922 3.24 -26.14 10.51
CA PHE A 922 1.95 -26.83 10.61
C PHE A 922 1.59 -27.56 9.30
N VAL A 923 1.79 -26.91 8.16
CA VAL A 923 1.55 -27.52 6.85
C VAL A 923 2.51 -28.69 6.59
N TRP A 924 3.79 -28.55 6.97
CA TRP A 924 4.74 -29.66 6.92
C TRP A 924 4.33 -30.80 7.85
N ASN A 925 3.87 -30.51 9.08
CA ASN A 925 3.43 -31.54 10.03
C ASN A 925 2.20 -32.34 9.54
N LEU A 926 1.29 -31.69 8.78
CA LEU A 926 0.17 -32.36 8.12
C LEU A 926 0.60 -33.24 6.94
N SER A 927 1.73 -32.93 6.29
CA SER A 927 2.23 -33.67 5.13
C SER A 927 3.76 -33.62 5.05
N PRO A 928 4.47 -34.36 5.93
CA PRO A 928 5.93 -34.26 6.03
C PRO A 928 6.68 -34.70 4.76
N GLU A 929 6.01 -35.52 3.94
CA GLU A 929 6.51 -36.02 2.65
C GLU A 929 6.33 -35.01 1.50
N SER A 930 5.69 -33.86 1.75
CA SER A 930 5.46 -32.82 0.74
C SER A 930 6.74 -32.05 0.42
N HIS A 931 6.99 -31.85 -0.87
CA HIS A 931 8.09 -31.03 -1.40
C HIS A 931 7.60 -29.67 -1.94
N ALA A 932 6.31 -29.34 -1.79
CA ALA A 932 5.70 -28.15 -2.36
C ALA A 932 6.32 -26.82 -1.88
N TYR A 933 7.05 -26.86 -0.75
CA TYR A 933 7.71 -25.71 -0.13
C TYR A 933 9.24 -25.77 -0.22
N ASN A 934 9.78 -26.62 -1.10
CA ASN A 934 11.18 -26.57 -1.45
C ASN A 934 11.43 -25.38 -2.38
N ILE A 935 12.45 -24.59 -2.07
CA ILE A 935 12.99 -23.56 -2.95
C ILE A 935 14.30 -24.09 -3.50
N SER A 936 14.42 -24.14 -4.82
CA SER A 936 15.58 -24.70 -5.51
C SER A 936 16.14 -23.76 -6.57
N PHE A 937 17.46 -23.79 -6.73
CA PHE A 937 18.18 -23.15 -7.81
C PHE A 937 19.17 -24.17 -8.37
N ALA A 938 19.23 -24.28 -9.70
CA ALA A 938 20.21 -25.10 -10.39
C ALA A 938 20.99 -24.28 -11.42
N GLY A 939 22.31 -24.44 -11.45
CA GLY A 939 23.20 -23.76 -12.40
C GLY A 939 24.24 -24.71 -12.98
N ARG A 940 24.52 -24.56 -14.28
CA ARG A 940 25.64 -25.26 -14.94
C ARG A 940 26.90 -24.40 -14.87
N LEU A 941 27.97 -24.96 -14.32
CA LEU A 941 29.28 -24.36 -14.21
C LEU A 941 30.21 -25.05 -15.22
N LEU A 942 30.76 -24.28 -16.15
CA LEU A 942 31.70 -24.76 -17.18
C LEU A 942 33.14 -24.40 -16.77
N ASN A 943 34.07 -25.33 -16.93
CA ASN A 943 35.50 -25.25 -16.57
C ASN A 943 35.78 -25.39 -15.05
N ALA A 944 35.21 -26.45 -14.45
CA ALA A 944 35.21 -26.84 -13.03
C ALA A 944 36.38 -26.24 -12.23
N ALA A 945 36.13 -25.16 -11.48
CA ALA A 945 35.43 -25.19 -10.21
C ALA A 945 36.19 -26.06 -9.20
N ASN A 946 36.99 -25.40 -8.35
CA ASN A 946 37.58 -26.05 -7.20
C ASN A 946 36.42 -26.50 -6.29
N LEU A 947 36.05 -27.78 -6.39
CA LEU A 947 34.95 -28.37 -5.63
C LEU A 947 35.15 -28.23 -4.12
N GLN A 948 36.41 -28.28 -3.68
CA GLN A 948 36.78 -28.05 -2.29
C GLN A 948 36.51 -26.58 -1.88
N ALA A 949 36.73 -25.62 -2.78
CA ALA A 949 36.38 -24.22 -2.55
C ALA A 949 34.87 -23.99 -2.53
N TRP A 950 34.09 -24.70 -3.36
CA TRP A 950 32.63 -24.67 -3.30
C TRP A 950 32.09 -25.22 -1.99
N GLN A 951 32.60 -26.38 -1.57
CA GLN A 951 32.25 -26.96 -0.28
C GLN A 951 32.61 -26.01 0.87
N GLY A 952 33.80 -25.40 0.83
CA GLY A 952 34.23 -24.39 1.81
C GLY A 952 33.36 -23.13 1.81
N ALA A 953 32.87 -22.69 0.64
CA ALA A 953 32.04 -21.50 0.51
C ALA A 953 30.66 -21.71 1.13
N PHE A 954 30.03 -22.85 0.84
CA PHE A 954 28.76 -23.21 1.48
C PHE A 954 28.91 -23.47 2.98
N GLN A 955 30.04 -24.06 3.41
CA GLN A 955 30.36 -24.24 4.82
C GLN A 955 30.46 -22.88 5.56
N GLN A 956 31.11 -21.90 4.95
CA GLN A 956 31.16 -20.54 5.50
C GLN A 956 29.80 -19.84 5.47
N LEU A 957 29.02 -20.01 4.40
CA LEU A 957 27.68 -19.44 4.28
C LEU A 957 26.76 -19.94 5.41
N ILE A 958 26.76 -21.25 5.69
CA ILE A 958 25.96 -21.84 6.78
C ILE A 958 26.50 -21.40 8.16
N SER A 959 27.82 -21.29 8.33
CA SER A 959 28.38 -20.80 9.60
C SER A 959 27.96 -19.36 9.91
N ARG A 960 27.82 -18.54 8.86
CA ARG A 960 27.49 -17.13 8.92
C ARG A 960 25.98 -16.89 9.11
N HIS A 961 25.14 -17.70 8.48
CA HIS A 961 23.68 -17.57 8.53
C HIS A 961 23.05 -18.66 9.40
N ALA A 962 22.79 -18.34 10.67
CA ALA A 962 22.28 -19.29 11.66
C ALA A 962 20.97 -19.98 11.23
N LEU A 963 20.11 -19.30 10.46
CA LEU A 963 18.85 -19.86 9.95
C LEU A 963 19.06 -21.08 9.04
N LEU A 964 20.15 -21.14 8.28
CA LEU A 964 20.44 -22.27 7.37
C LEU A 964 20.80 -23.55 8.12
N ARG A 965 21.16 -23.43 9.41
CA ARG A 965 21.48 -24.53 10.33
C ARG A 965 20.42 -24.68 11.43
N CYS A 966 19.20 -24.19 11.22
CA CYS A 966 18.11 -24.41 12.17
C CYS A 966 17.34 -25.71 11.90
N CYS A 967 16.82 -26.31 12.96
CA CYS A 967 15.72 -27.26 12.90
C CYS A 967 14.54 -26.76 13.76
N PHE A 968 13.39 -27.39 13.56
CA PHE A 968 12.10 -27.03 14.11
C PHE A 968 11.44 -28.23 14.81
N PRO A 969 12.02 -28.74 15.91
CA PRO A 969 11.42 -29.79 16.71
C PRO A 969 10.15 -29.30 17.43
N SER A 970 9.31 -30.24 17.85
CA SER A 970 8.16 -29.97 18.71
C SER A 970 8.41 -30.47 20.14
N ARG A 971 8.05 -29.65 21.14
CA ARG A 971 7.93 -30.08 22.54
C ARG A 971 6.50 -29.83 22.98
N GLU A 972 5.83 -30.86 23.50
CA GLU A 972 4.42 -30.77 23.94
C GLU A 972 3.46 -30.25 22.84
N GLY A 973 3.73 -30.60 21.58
CA GLY A 973 2.89 -30.18 20.44
C GLY A 973 3.17 -28.77 19.90
N GLN A 974 4.06 -28.00 20.53
CA GLN A 974 4.45 -26.66 20.06
C GLN A 974 5.83 -26.70 19.39
N PRO A 975 5.96 -26.16 18.15
CA PRO A 975 7.26 -26.07 17.49
C PRO A 975 8.12 -24.96 18.09
N TYR A 976 9.43 -25.19 18.13
CA TYR A 976 10.40 -24.16 18.46
C TYR A 976 11.60 -24.21 17.53
N LEU A 977 12.29 -23.09 17.37
CA LEU A 977 13.49 -22.98 16.56
C LEU A 977 14.70 -23.38 17.40
N GLN A 978 15.48 -24.31 16.87
CA GLN A 978 16.74 -24.75 17.46
C GLN A 978 17.86 -24.56 16.45
N ILE A 979 18.87 -23.76 16.82
CA ILE A 979 20.06 -23.55 15.99
C ILE A 979 21.02 -24.73 16.21
N GLN A 980 21.39 -25.44 15.15
CA GLN A 980 22.37 -26.53 15.17
C GLN A 980 23.79 -26.02 14.94
N ASP A 981 24.79 -26.82 15.28
CA ASP A 981 26.20 -26.50 15.01
C ASP A 981 26.43 -26.31 13.49
N ALA A 982 27.36 -25.43 13.11
CA ALA A 982 27.66 -25.12 11.71
C ALA A 982 28.24 -26.32 10.94
N SER A 983 28.57 -27.44 11.59
CA SER A 983 29.12 -28.66 10.98
C SER A 983 28.13 -29.43 10.09
N VAL A 984 26.86 -29.05 10.03
CA VAL A 984 25.78 -29.77 9.31
C VAL A 984 25.57 -29.23 7.89
N LEU A 985 26.55 -29.39 7.00
CA LEU A 985 26.38 -29.14 5.57
C LEU A 985 26.00 -30.44 4.83
N ASP A 986 24.77 -30.55 4.33
CA ASP A 986 24.39 -31.64 3.41
C ASP A 986 24.85 -31.34 1.99
N PHE A 987 26.12 -31.62 1.70
CA PHE A 987 26.75 -31.45 0.39
C PHE A 987 27.19 -32.80 -0.17
N GLN A 988 26.69 -33.17 -1.35
CA GLN A 988 27.05 -34.41 -2.01
C GLN A 988 27.52 -34.17 -3.45
N ILE A 989 28.60 -34.86 -3.82
CA ILE A 989 29.12 -34.92 -5.18
C ILE A 989 28.62 -36.22 -5.80
N ILE A 990 27.97 -36.11 -6.96
CA ILE A 990 27.37 -37.21 -7.70
C ILE A 990 28.13 -37.36 -9.02
N GLU A 991 28.72 -38.53 -9.23
CA GLU A 991 29.42 -38.86 -10.47
C GLU A 991 28.39 -39.09 -11.60
N ALA A 992 28.22 -38.09 -12.46
CA ALA A 992 27.27 -38.08 -13.57
C ALA A 992 27.97 -38.05 -14.94
N SER A 993 29.26 -38.41 -14.98
CA SER A 993 30.11 -38.34 -16.18
C SER A 993 29.59 -39.22 -17.33
N THR A 994 28.96 -40.34 -16.99
CA THR A 994 28.39 -41.30 -17.95
C THR A 994 26.90 -41.08 -18.20
N TRP A 995 26.26 -40.10 -17.54
CA TRP A 995 24.82 -39.90 -17.60
C TRP A 995 24.42 -39.12 -18.85
N SER A 996 23.35 -39.58 -19.52
CA SER A 996 22.68 -38.81 -20.55
C SER A 996 21.95 -37.61 -19.94
N GLU A 997 21.67 -36.58 -20.75
CA GLU A 997 20.90 -35.40 -20.31
C GLU A 997 19.53 -35.78 -19.73
N ALA A 998 18.89 -36.82 -20.25
CA ALA A 998 17.61 -37.31 -19.73
C ALA A 998 17.74 -37.89 -18.31
N VAL A 999 18.79 -38.69 -18.06
CA VAL A 999 19.06 -39.27 -16.74
C VAL A 999 19.46 -38.18 -15.75
N LEU A 1000 20.30 -37.23 -16.17
CA LEU A 1000 20.69 -36.08 -15.36
C LEU A 1000 19.47 -35.26 -14.92
N ASN A 1001 18.59 -34.89 -15.85
CA ASN A 1001 17.39 -34.13 -15.52
C ASN A 1001 16.46 -34.90 -14.58
N GLN A 1002 16.31 -36.21 -14.77
CA GLN A 1002 15.52 -37.05 -13.86
C GLN A 1002 16.09 -37.06 -12.45
N GLU A 1003 17.40 -37.22 -12.30
CA GLU A 1003 18.06 -37.25 -10.99
C GLU A 1003 18.11 -35.86 -10.32
N VAL A 1004 18.23 -34.77 -11.10
CA VAL A 1004 18.07 -33.40 -10.60
C VAL A 1004 16.67 -33.16 -10.06
N ILE A 1005 15.62 -33.54 -10.82
CA ILE A 1005 14.23 -33.43 -10.38
C ILE A 1005 13.99 -34.30 -9.14
N ARG A 1006 14.57 -35.50 -9.09
CA ARG A 1006 14.45 -36.38 -7.93
C ARG A 1006 15.09 -35.78 -6.68
N ALA A 1007 16.27 -35.16 -6.81
CA ALA A 1007 16.94 -34.49 -5.71
C ALA A 1007 16.21 -33.21 -5.26
N GLU A 1008 15.59 -32.48 -6.20
CA GLU A 1008 14.80 -31.27 -5.93
C GLU A 1008 13.50 -31.59 -5.18
N ARG A 1009 12.83 -32.69 -5.53
CA ARG A 1009 11.57 -33.13 -4.92
C ARG A 1009 11.72 -33.96 -3.66
N GLN A 1010 12.94 -34.18 -3.18
CA GLN A 1010 13.15 -34.87 -1.92
C GLN A 1010 12.61 -33.98 -0.78
N PRO A 1011 11.74 -34.46 0.12
CA PRO A 1011 11.23 -33.66 1.23
C PRO A 1011 12.34 -33.31 2.24
N PHE A 1012 12.14 -32.27 3.04
CA PHE A 1012 12.99 -31.93 4.18
C PHE A 1012 12.34 -32.42 5.47
N ASN A 1013 13.13 -32.96 6.41
CA ASN A 1013 12.66 -33.21 7.77
C ASN A 1013 12.92 -31.98 8.63
N LEU A 1014 11.91 -31.16 8.85
CA LEU A 1014 12.06 -29.91 9.60
C LEU A 1014 12.42 -30.15 11.07
N ALA A 1015 12.00 -31.26 11.68
CA ALA A 1015 12.29 -31.53 13.09
C ALA A 1015 13.78 -31.82 13.36
N GLN A 1016 14.47 -32.46 12.40
CA GLN A 1016 15.86 -32.91 12.57
C GLN A 1016 16.86 -32.07 11.76
N GLY A 1017 16.42 -31.38 10.70
CA GLY A 1017 17.32 -30.77 9.73
C GLY A 1017 18.21 -31.80 9.00
N PRO A 1018 19.19 -31.36 8.21
CA PRO A 1018 19.39 -29.99 7.75
C PRO A 1018 18.27 -29.52 6.82
N VAL A 1019 17.98 -28.22 6.85
CA VAL A 1019 16.92 -27.57 6.06
C VAL A 1019 17.42 -26.95 4.75
N MET A 1020 18.69 -27.23 4.42
CA MET A 1020 19.37 -26.89 3.17
C MET A 1020 20.21 -28.08 2.72
N ARG A 1021 20.22 -28.35 1.41
CA ARG A 1021 21.04 -29.39 0.78
C ARG A 1021 21.65 -28.89 -0.54
N VAL A 1022 22.83 -29.39 -0.85
CA VAL A 1022 23.55 -29.09 -2.08
C VAL A 1022 23.94 -30.40 -2.78
N ARG A 1023 23.68 -30.49 -4.08
CA ARG A 1023 24.08 -31.62 -4.94
C ARG A 1023 24.90 -31.10 -6.11
N CYS A 1024 26.09 -31.66 -6.29
CA CYS A 1024 26.97 -31.34 -7.41
C CYS A 1024 27.04 -32.54 -8.34
N PHE A 1025 26.45 -32.45 -9.53
CA PHE A 1025 26.51 -33.49 -10.54
C PHE A 1025 27.73 -33.25 -11.45
N GLN A 1026 28.75 -34.08 -11.32
CA GLN A 1026 30.01 -33.96 -12.06
C GLN A 1026 29.88 -34.62 -13.43
N ARG A 1027 30.17 -33.87 -14.50
CA ARG A 1027 30.06 -34.30 -15.90
C ARG A 1027 31.42 -34.27 -16.63
N PRO A 1028 31.52 -34.85 -17.85
CA PRO A 1028 32.76 -34.79 -18.62
C PRO A 1028 33.10 -33.35 -19.03
N ARG A 1029 34.38 -33.07 -19.33
CA ARG A 1029 34.89 -31.75 -19.76
C ARG A 1029 34.73 -30.64 -18.72
N ASP A 1030 34.94 -30.96 -17.45
CA ASP A 1030 34.92 -29.99 -16.36
C ASP A 1030 33.57 -29.23 -16.25
N GLU A 1031 32.45 -29.90 -16.57
CA GLU A 1031 31.11 -29.36 -16.35
C GLU A 1031 30.57 -29.86 -15.00
N ILE A 1032 30.04 -28.95 -14.17
CA ILE A 1032 29.35 -29.29 -12.93
C ILE A 1032 27.97 -28.66 -12.95
N LEU A 1033 26.93 -29.46 -12.70
CA LEU A 1033 25.60 -28.94 -12.41
C LEU A 1033 25.43 -28.86 -10.89
N LEU A 1034 25.30 -27.65 -10.37
CA LEU A 1034 25.09 -27.36 -8.96
C LEU A 1034 23.61 -27.17 -8.70
N LEU A 1035 23.01 -28.00 -7.85
CA LEU A 1035 21.66 -27.85 -7.32
C LEU A 1035 21.75 -27.45 -5.86
N VAL A 1036 21.17 -26.31 -5.51
CA VAL A 1036 20.98 -25.84 -4.13
C VAL A 1036 19.49 -25.89 -3.85
N CYS A 1037 19.10 -26.58 -2.78
CA CYS A 1037 17.70 -26.70 -2.37
C CYS A 1037 17.59 -26.42 -0.87
N MET A 1038 16.56 -25.71 -0.45
CA MET A 1038 16.28 -25.41 0.96
C MET A 1038 14.78 -25.25 1.18
N HIS A 1039 14.31 -25.38 2.42
CA HIS A 1039 12.89 -25.24 2.73
C HIS A 1039 12.50 -23.76 2.89
N HIS A 1040 11.31 -23.36 2.42
CA HIS A 1040 10.80 -21.98 2.50
C HIS A 1040 10.71 -21.43 3.95
N ILE A 1041 10.70 -22.30 4.95
CA ILE A 1041 10.67 -21.91 6.38
C ILE A 1041 11.93 -21.15 6.84
N VAL A 1042 13.05 -21.28 6.12
CA VAL A 1042 14.33 -20.60 6.43
C VAL A 1042 14.79 -19.62 5.36
N CYS A 1043 14.10 -19.54 4.22
CA CYS A 1043 14.51 -18.72 3.10
C CYS A 1043 13.30 -18.26 2.29
N ASP A 1044 13.27 -16.97 1.96
CA ASP A 1044 12.30 -16.35 1.05
C ASP A 1044 13.03 -15.71 -0.15
N GLY A 1045 12.28 -15.07 -1.05
CA GLY A 1045 12.86 -14.46 -2.25
C GLY A 1045 13.91 -13.36 -1.98
N TRP A 1046 13.83 -12.65 -0.86
CA TRP A 1046 14.79 -11.60 -0.49
C TRP A 1046 16.05 -12.19 0.15
N SER A 1047 15.86 -13.13 1.08
CA SER A 1047 16.94 -13.88 1.74
C SER A 1047 17.75 -14.68 0.72
N LEU A 1048 17.10 -15.26 -0.28
CA LEU A 1048 17.76 -15.96 -1.38
C LEU A 1048 18.72 -15.05 -2.14
N LYS A 1049 18.33 -13.80 -2.41
CA LYS A 1049 19.21 -12.82 -3.09
C LYS A 1049 20.46 -12.53 -2.26
N ILE A 1050 20.32 -12.33 -0.96
CA ILE A 1050 21.46 -12.09 -0.05
C ILE A 1050 22.43 -13.28 -0.09
N LEU A 1051 21.92 -14.51 -0.01
CA LEU A 1051 22.74 -15.71 -0.07
C LEU A 1051 23.46 -15.86 -1.42
N LEU A 1052 22.79 -15.53 -2.53
CA LEU A 1052 23.37 -15.59 -3.87
C LEU A 1052 24.41 -14.49 -4.14
N ASP A 1053 24.28 -13.32 -3.52
CA ASP A 1053 25.27 -12.23 -3.64
C ASP A 1053 26.53 -12.51 -2.82
N GLU A 1054 26.42 -13.20 -1.67
CA GLU A 1054 27.56 -13.56 -0.83
C GLU A 1054 28.35 -14.78 -1.33
N LEU A 1055 27.67 -15.74 -1.97
CA LEU A 1055 28.26 -17.02 -2.36
C LEU A 1055 29.48 -16.90 -3.31
N PRO A 1056 29.50 -16.03 -4.35
CA PRO A 1056 30.68 -15.81 -5.19
C PRO A 1056 31.88 -15.24 -4.41
N ILE A 1057 31.62 -14.39 -3.40
CA ILE A 1057 32.66 -13.79 -2.57
C ILE A 1057 33.31 -14.87 -1.69
N LEU A 1058 32.49 -15.69 -1.04
CA LEU A 1058 32.96 -16.81 -0.22
C LEU A 1058 33.73 -17.84 -1.04
N TYR A 1059 33.26 -18.16 -2.25
CA TYR A 1059 33.98 -19.04 -3.16
C TYR A 1059 35.36 -18.50 -3.54
N HIS A 1060 35.46 -17.20 -3.84
CA HIS A 1060 36.74 -16.57 -4.16
C HIS A 1060 37.71 -16.62 -2.96
N LEU A 1061 37.23 -16.32 -1.75
CA LEU A 1061 38.04 -16.37 -0.53
C LEU A 1061 38.60 -17.78 -0.26
N GLN A 1062 37.78 -18.82 -0.50
CA GLN A 1062 38.21 -20.21 -0.40
C GLN A 1062 39.24 -20.58 -1.47
N GLN A 1063 39.06 -20.08 -2.69
CA GLN A 1063 40.00 -20.33 -3.78
C GLN A 1063 41.37 -19.67 -3.54
N THR A 1064 41.40 -18.49 -2.91
CA THR A 1064 42.62 -17.72 -2.66
C THR A 1064 43.23 -17.93 -1.27
N GLN A 1065 42.61 -18.73 -0.39
CA GLN A 1065 42.99 -18.91 1.02
C GLN A 1065 43.13 -17.59 1.79
N GLN A 1066 42.27 -16.60 1.52
CA GLN A 1066 42.29 -15.29 2.17
C GLN A 1066 41.21 -15.19 3.26
N THR A 1067 41.53 -14.53 4.38
CA THR A 1067 40.57 -14.28 5.47
C THR A 1067 40.22 -12.79 5.49
N ILE A 1068 38.96 -12.44 5.16
CA ILE A 1068 38.43 -11.08 5.27
C ILE A 1068 37.26 -11.09 6.27
N ALA A 1069 37.21 -10.13 7.19
CA ALA A 1069 36.07 -9.94 8.08
C ALA A 1069 34.90 -9.36 7.28
N LEU A 1070 33.90 -10.20 6.96
CA LEU A 1070 32.64 -9.76 6.35
C LEU A 1070 31.74 -9.13 7.44
N ALA A 1071 31.07 -8.01 7.13
CA ALA A 1071 30.14 -7.33 8.05
C ALA A 1071 29.05 -8.29 8.57
N PRO A 1072 28.42 -8.05 9.74
CA PRO A 1072 27.39 -8.94 10.30
C PRO A 1072 26.22 -9.21 9.34
N PRO A 1073 25.54 -10.37 9.41
CA PRO A 1073 24.35 -10.64 8.61
C PRO A 1073 23.26 -9.60 8.92
N GLY A 1074 22.76 -8.90 7.90
CA GLY A 1074 21.68 -7.91 8.04
C GLY A 1074 22.11 -6.44 8.04
N ILE A 1075 23.41 -6.13 8.10
CA ILE A 1075 23.91 -4.79 7.79
C ILE A 1075 24.31 -4.80 6.31
N ALA A 1076 23.56 -4.09 5.46
CA ALA A 1076 24.00 -3.84 4.10
C ALA A 1076 25.38 -3.18 4.16
N MET A 1077 26.43 -3.84 3.64
CA MET A 1077 27.68 -3.14 3.42
C MET A 1077 27.42 -2.06 2.35
N PRO A 1078 27.90 -0.82 2.55
CA PRO A 1078 28.23 -0.01 1.40
C PRO A 1078 29.28 -0.81 0.63
N ILE A 1079 29.04 -1.07 -0.65
CA ILE A 1079 30.02 -1.69 -1.54
C ILE A 1079 31.20 -0.71 -1.60
N THR A 1080 32.15 -0.86 -0.68
CA THR A 1080 33.43 -0.17 -0.76
C THR A 1080 34.25 -0.84 -1.85
N SER A 1081 35.10 -0.04 -2.50
CA SER A 1081 35.88 -0.31 -3.70
C SER A 1081 36.79 -1.55 -3.70
N ALA A 1082 36.76 -2.39 -2.66
CA ALA A 1082 37.46 -3.67 -2.60
C ALA A 1082 36.73 -4.80 -3.38
N GLY A 1083 35.39 -4.81 -3.38
CA GLY A 1083 34.59 -5.85 -4.07
C GLY A 1083 34.69 -5.79 -5.61
N ASN A 1084 34.80 -4.59 -6.18
CA ASN A 1084 34.94 -4.39 -7.63
C ASN A 1084 36.31 -4.80 -8.19
N ARG A 1085 37.34 -4.99 -7.34
CA ARG A 1085 38.64 -5.51 -7.80
C ARG A 1085 38.65 -7.03 -7.97
N ILE A 1086 37.73 -7.74 -7.33
CA ILE A 1086 37.61 -9.20 -7.45
C ILE A 1086 36.71 -9.58 -8.64
N SER A 1087 35.61 -8.87 -8.87
CA SER A 1087 34.73 -9.11 -10.03
C SER A 1087 35.39 -8.76 -11.38
N SER A 1088 36.31 -7.78 -11.40
CA SER A 1088 37.06 -7.40 -12.60
C SER A 1088 38.25 -8.33 -12.92
N ALA A 1089 38.72 -9.13 -11.97
CA ALA A 1089 39.76 -10.15 -12.21
C ALA A 1089 39.19 -11.41 -12.89
N VAL A 1090 37.95 -11.79 -12.59
CA VAL A 1090 37.30 -12.97 -13.19
C VAL A 1090 36.81 -12.70 -14.62
N ASN A 1091 36.52 -11.44 -14.98
CA ASN A 1091 36.08 -11.07 -16.34
C ASN A 1091 37.22 -10.76 -17.32
N ARG A 1092 38.49 -10.74 -16.89
CA ARG A 1092 39.62 -10.45 -17.78
C ARG A 1092 40.23 -11.67 -18.49
N GLU A 1093 39.84 -12.90 -18.15
CA GLU A 1093 40.35 -14.12 -18.81
C GLU A 1093 39.46 -14.67 -19.95
N LYS A 1094 38.37 -14.01 -20.35
CA LYS A 1094 37.44 -14.53 -21.39
C LYS A 1094 37.37 -13.76 -22.72
N THR A 1095 38.34 -12.91 -23.03
CA THR A 1095 38.47 -12.35 -24.38
C THR A 1095 39.93 -12.18 -24.78
N CYS A 1096 40.56 -13.26 -25.24
CA CYS A 1096 41.67 -13.14 -26.18
C CYS A 1096 41.74 -14.39 -27.08
N GLY A 1097 41.54 -14.17 -28.38
CA GLY A 1097 42.13 -15.02 -29.42
C GLY A 1097 41.20 -15.94 -30.20
N ILE A 1098 40.34 -15.39 -31.08
CA ILE A 1098 40.11 -16.01 -32.40
C ILE A 1098 40.00 -14.90 -33.46
N THR A 1099 41.15 -14.50 -34.02
CA THR A 1099 41.26 -14.03 -35.41
C THR A 1099 42.09 -15.08 -36.15
N GLY A 1100 41.52 -15.62 -37.23
CA GLY A 1100 41.97 -16.86 -37.88
C GLY A 1100 43.23 -16.77 -38.73
N ASN A 1101 43.62 -17.94 -39.27
CA ASN A 1101 44.31 -18.09 -40.56
C ASN A 1101 44.34 -19.57 -41.02
N GLY A 1102 43.91 -19.77 -42.27
CA GLY A 1102 44.57 -20.61 -43.30
C GLY A 1102 44.72 -22.12 -43.10
N ASN A 1103 43.76 -22.90 -43.60
CA ASN A 1103 43.88 -23.73 -44.83
C ASN A 1103 42.63 -24.58 -45.04
#